data_AF-A0A3D8S6F1-F1
#
_entry.id   AF-A0A3D8S6F1-F1
#
_cell.length_a   1.000
_cell.length_b   1.000
_cell.length_c   1.000
_cell.angle_alpha   90.00
_cell.angle_beta   90.00
_cell.angle_gamma   90.00
#
_symmetry.space_group_name_H-M   'P 1'
#
loop_
_entity.id
_entity.type
_entity.pdbx_description
1 polymer ?
#
loop_
_entity_poly.entity_id
_entity_poly.type
_entity_poly.pdbx_seq_one_letter_code
_entity_poly.pdbx_strand_id
1 'polypeptide(L)'
;MEGPRPLDSRFAALKKECIKPEDIPAVIASYDRLKVALKDENDRLAAESQAAVPEIAWSDIVANGGVIPESVAAQARHAGCILFRGLIPREKAEEWGAELAEYTKNHRTVGGRPLSNPCFWLLYWTRPQVQARSHPDILQAMKVSGKLWNIKDESLPIDLDSQVVYADRFRIRKAGDKEFTLKAHLDSGAIERWEDPLYRSNYKSILEGKWEEYDPWCMDNRPDAKVDLYSDKGKGCSAFRALQGWLSLSECGPGEGTLRLLPSVKLSTAYMMLRPFFLNETFDNSQPTFPGALPGGPQLHPTSKYHPHLEQERVLMSIPKVYPGDYIFWHPDLIHEVEDEHNGVQDSSVFYNASTPLCPYNVESMMKQRKAFREVVPPPDFYKDFGGPYEVEAEHEDHGARIENILTLEGKQALGLVPFDENEPGITDGQRKIRKMANDAMKESNIDMGRPYKSRKERPCDACRRRRACCIREPGYDSCSLCRARAMPCKFESKPTIKKNRATAIQSAGTFCSLQANSVPEATPNVGKMDQSKPSSWQERPEKEWIPQFVGSSGDQDPFVLRHCAFNELNYFKRSDWACLRVDSRDGSATQFTVVPDSHLDARPTHYPNFNLDEVVKADAPRLLRTYFEVVHSSLPLLDPAYFTKGSKPSSLMHATMYLLSSPFCKNPHVNDVYWPLLTFVQQALPIEARHPKLETVEAALLFLQRQAVYHRAPTTPGLWSDVGSLVGMSQNIGLHVDPTNWDIPAVDRNRRIRVWWMVYIQDKWAALGLGRPSYLSEENYNVRLPTFENMSSTTYEELSMPTNGIHQFIGMAKLSTILSDILSIFYSLRASERLKESSSQSIHELMAQFQFRLQSFHNEHLFGLSDIETLLDPTGTIFLAYHTVEISLYRAVLRSLESVTAEYLVVRSLARDVLKNVTLLLQKLTVGRLKSFWWSQMSNINFAMAGSFMTSMLLTSVDDDEVEYWTSQIKLYQELLETHSVYFATTKLAAARMSVINGGRFGGDDAVKTGISTFEAKRVFCEDFRIELI
;
A
#
# COMPACT_ATOMS: atom_id res chain seq x y z
N MET A 1 11.83 -9.02 33.27
CA MET A 1 11.09 -7.75 33.47
C MET A 1 11.47 -6.80 32.34
N GLU A 2 10.68 -6.76 31.28
CA GLU A 2 10.99 -5.95 30.09
C GLU A 2 10.54 -4.50 30.26
N GLY A 3 11.52 -3.58 30.26
CA GLY A 3 11.32 -2.14 30.23
C GLY A 3 10.75 -1.64 28.89
N PRO A 4 10.39 -0.34 28.78
CA PRO A 4 9.96 0.24 27.51
C PRO A 4 11.08 0.15 26.46
N ARG A 5 10.73 -0.08 25.20
CA ARG A 5 11.68 -0.23 24.08
C ARG A 5 12.61 0.99 24.01
N PRO A 6 13.95 0.81 24.07
CA PRO A 6 14.90 1.90 23.86
C PRO A 6 14.81 2.46 22.42
N LEU A 7 14.87 3.78 22.30
CA LEU A 7 15.01 4.49 21.03
C LEU A 7 16.49 4.76 20.72
N ASP A 8 16.75 5.44 19.59
CA ASP A 8 18.09 5.89 19.22
C ASP A 8 18.75 6.72 20.33
N SER A 9 20.07 6.62 20.45
CA SER A 9 20.86 7.33 21.47
C SER A 9 20.64 8.85 21.51
N ARG A 10 20.27 9.48 20.38
CA ARG A 10 19.92 10.91 20.34
C ARG A 10 18.75 11.28 21.25
N PHE A 11 17.85 10.35 21.56
CA PHE A 11 16.72 10.58 22.46
C PHE A 11 17.16 10.67 23.93
N ALA A 12 18.30 10.08 24.30
CA ALA A 12 18.92 10.36 25.60
C ALA A 12 19.49 11.78 25.65
N ALA A 13 20.08 12.27 24.54
CA ALA A 13 20.51 13.66 24.44
C ALA A 13 19.31 14.62 24.51
N LEU A 14 18.21 14.29 23.82
CA LEU A 14 16.97 15.06 23.87
C LEU A 14 16.41 15.18 25.30
N LYS A 15 16.42 14.10 26.10
CA LYS A 15 16.01 14.19 27.52
C LYS A 15 16.85 15.20 28.30
N LYS A 16 18.16 15.22 28.09
CA LYS A 16 19.06 16.19 28.73
C LYS A 16 18.82 17.62 28.25
N GLU A 17 18.35 17.80 27.02
CA GLU A 17 17.97 19.11 26.48
C GLU A 17 16.62 19.60 27.05
N CYS A 18 15.67 18.67 27.28
CA CYS A 18 14.34 19.01 27.77
C CYS A 18 14.33 19.61 29.17
N ILE A 19 15.27 19.19 30.04
CA ILE A 19 15.36 19.64 31.44
C ILE A 19 16.79 20.09 31.70
N LYS A 20 16.95 21.37 32.02
CA LYS A 20 18.27 21.94 32.30
C LYS A 20 18.82 21.42 33.64
N PRO A 21 20.14 21.30 33.80
CA PRO A 21 20.74 20.81 35.06
C PRO A 21 20.29 21.56 36.31
N GLU A 22 20.10 22.89 36.22
CA GLU A 22 19.63 23.74 37.31
C GLU A 22 18.17 23.50 37.73
N ASP A 23 17.33 22.99 36.81
CA ASP A 23 15.91 22.76 37.05
C ASP A 23 15.62 21.35 37.62
N ILE A 24 16.59 20.43 37.57
CA ILE A 24 16.42 19.03 38.03
C ILE A 24 15.86 18.94 39.46
N PRO A 25 16.36 19.69 40.47
CA PRO A 25 15.81 19.62 41.82
C PRO A 25 14.34 20.04 41.89
N ALA A 26 13.97 21.08 41.13
CA ALA A 26 12.60 21.57 41.07
C ALA A 26 11.69 20.54 40.39
N VAL A 27 12.14 19.91 39.30
CA VAL A 27 11.40 18.87 38.59
C VAL A 27 11.15 17.65 39.48
N ILE A 28 12.16 17.17 40.22
CA ILE A 28 12.01 16.05 41.17
C ILE A 28 10.95 16.38 42.21
N ALA A 29 11.05 17.53 42.87
CA ALA A 29 10.07 17.96 43.85
C ALA A 29 8.66 18.13 43.24
N SER A 30 8.58 18.57 41.99
CA SER A 30 7.30 18.75 41.29
C SER A 30 6.62 17.42 40.97
N TYR A 31 7.38 16.38 40.64
CA TYR A 31 6.83 15.05 40.33
C TYR A 31 6.19 14.41 41.57
N ASP A 32 6.77 14.60 42.75
CA ASP A 32 6.17 14.13 44.00
C ASP A 32 4.86 14.88 44.34
N ARG A 33 4.85 16.22 44.18
CA ARG A 33 3.60 17.00 44.33
C ARG A 33 2.53 16.58 43.33
N LEU A 34 2.94 16.33 42.08
CA LEU A 34 2.06 15.90 41.00
C LEU A 34 1.41 14.54 41.32
N LYS A 35 2.17 13.58 41.85
CA LYS A 35 1.62 12.26 42.22
C LYS A 35 0.53 12.37 43.30
N VAL A 36 0.72 13.24 44.29
CA VAL A 36 -0.30 13.50 45.33
C VAL A 36 -1.54 14.11 44.70
N ALA A 37 -1.38 15.19 43.92
CA ALA A 37 -2.50 15.86 43.25
C ALA A 37 -3.26 14.93 42.28
N LEU A 38 -2.53 14.09 41.53
CA LEU A 38 -3.11 13.13 40.61
C LEU A 38 -3.88 12.03 41.35
N LYS A 39 -3.39 11.56 42.50
CA LYS A 39 -4.12 10.60 43.33
C LYS A 39 -5.44 11.20 43.84
N ASP A 40 -5.41 12.42 44.37
CA ASP A 40 -6.61 13.10 44.89
C ASP A 40 -7.62 13.36 43.76
N GLU A 41 -7.14 13.74 42.58
CA GLU A 41 -7.97 13.89 41.40
C GLU A 41 -8.57 12.56 40.95
N ASN A 42 -7.80 11.47 40.94
CA ASN A 42 -8.32 10.15 40.59
C ASN A 42 -9.39 9.68 41.58
N ASP A 43 -9.23 9.96 42.87
CA ASP A 43 -10.25 9.65 43.89
C ASP A 43 -11.54 10.45 43.64
N ARG A 44 -11.43 11.73 43.26
CA ARG A 44 -12.57 12.57 42.85
C ARG A 44 -13.26 12.02 41.61
N LEU A 45 -12.49 11.70 40.56
CA LEU A 45 -13.02 11.15 39.31
C LEU A 45 -13.73 9.81 39.52
N ALA A 46 -13.15 8.92 40.32
CA ALA A 46 -13.78 7.65 40.66
C ALA A 46 -15.11 7.84 41.39
N ALA A 47 -15.23 8.88 42.24
CA ALA A 47 -16.44 9.19 42.97
C ALA A 47 -17.52 9.86 42.09
N GLU A 48 -17.14 10.78 41.21
CA GLU A 48 -18.08 11.50 40.35
C GLU A 48 -18.57 10.67 39.16
N SER A 49 -17.74 9.73 38.68
CA SER A 49 -18.02 8.94 37.48
C SER A 49 -18.43 9.85 36.30
N GLN A 50 -19.47 9.51 35.54
CA GLN A 50 -19.89 10.28 34.37
C GLN A 50 -20.20 11.77 34.66
N ALA A 51 -20.51 12.13 35.90
CA ALA A 51 -20.75 13.53 36.28
C ALA A 51 -19.50 14.42 36.15
N ALA A 52 -18.30 13.83 36.04
CA ALA A 52 -17.06 14.56 35.77
C ALA A 52 -16.98 15.13 34.34
N VAL A 53 -17.84 14.67 33.42
CA VAL A 53 -17.97 15.25 32.07
C VAL A 53 -18.99 16.39 32.13
N PRO A 54 -18.57 17.66 31.93
CA PRO A 54 -19.49 18.79 32.03
C PRO A 54 -20.43 18.83 30.83
N GLU A 55 -21.70 19.08 31.12
CA GLU A 55 -22.78 19.09 30.14
C GLU A 55 -23.56 20.40 30.20
N ILE A 56 -24.07 20.87 29.08
CA ILE A 56 -24.95 22.04 29.02
C ILE A 56 -25.94 21.94 27.86
N ALA A 57 -27.18 22.38 28.09
CA ALA A 57 -28.18 22.47 27.02
C ALA A 57 -27.80 23.57 26.02
N TRP A 58 -27.91 23.27 24.73
CA TRP A 58 -27.62 24.27 23.70
C TRP A 58 -28.54 25.49 23.78
N SER A 59 -29.79 25.30 24.20
CA SER A 59 -30.75 26.38 24.47
C SER A 59 -30.22 27.39 25.48
N ASP A 60 -29.45 26.94 26.48
CA ASP A 60 -28.93 27.81 27.53
C ASP A 60 -27.73 28.62 27.03
N ILE A 61 -26.91 28.02 26.15
CA ILE A 61 -25.85 28.75 25.44
C ILE A 61 -26.46 29.85 24.58
N VAL A 62 -27.50 29.53 23.80
CA VAL A 62 -28.20 30.50 22.95
C VAL A 62 -28.84 31.61 23.80
N ALA A 63 -29.52 31.25 24.89
CA ALA A 63 -30.12 32.21 25.82
C ALA A 63 -29.07 33.12 26.49
N ASN A 64 -27.85 32.60 26.72
CA ASN A 64 -26.72 33.35 27.26
C ASN A 64 -25.88 34.06 26.17
N GLY A 65 -26.47 34.37 25.02
CA GLY A 65 -25.82 35.15 23.96
C GLY A 65 -24.69 34.41 23.24
N GLY A 66 -24.71 33.07 23.23
CA GLY A 66 -23.67 32.26 22.62
C GLY A 66 -22.39 32.18 23.45
N VAL A 67 -22.49 32.18 24.78
CA VAL A 67 -21.34 32.11 25.69
C VAL A 67 -21.57 30.99 26.71
N ILE A 68 -20.52 30.19 26.96
CA ILE A 68 -20.54 29.19 28.03
C ILE A 68 -20.53 29.92 29.38
N PRO A 69 -21.51 29.70 30.28
CA PRO A 69 -21.46 30.26 31.62
C PRO A 69 -20.15 29.91 32.32
N GLU A 70 -19.53 30.87 33.01
CA GLU A 70 -18.17 30.71 33.54
C GLU A 70 -18.03 29.53 34.51
N SER A 71 -19.08 29.17 35.25
CA SER A 71 -19.09 27.97 36.09
C SER A 71 -18.91 26.69 35.29
N VAL A 72 -19.56 26.58 34.13
CA VAL A 72 -19.45 25.43 33.21
C VAL A 72 -18.13 25.51 32.43
N ALA A 73 -17.70 26.70 32.03
CA ALA A 73 -16.43 26.91 31.34
C ALA A 73 -15.23 26.51 32.21
N ALA A 74 -15.26 26.81 33.51
CA ALA A 74 -14.24 26.39 34.47
C ALA A 74 -14.20 24.86 34.61
N GLN A 75 -15.37 24.20 34.69
CA GLN A 75 -15.46 22.74 34.70
C GLN A 75 -14.93 22.13 33.41
N ALA A 76 -15.32 22.68 32.25
CA ALA A 76 -14.84 22.24 30.94
C ALA A 76 -13.33 22.42 30.78
N ARG A 77 -12.77 23.52 31.29
CA ARG A 77 -11.31 23.75 31.30
C ARG A 77 -10.57 22.74 32.17
N HIS A 78 -11.12 22.39 33.33
CA HIS A 78 -10.55 21.37 34.22
C HIS A 78 -10.63 19.98 33.61
N ALA A 79 -11.83 19.58 33.18
CA ALA A 79 -12.12 18.28 32.59
C ALA A 79 -11.44 18.08 31.23
N GLY A 80 -11.21 19.15 30.47
CA GLY A 80 -10.71 19.08 29.10
C GLY A 80 -11.75 18.67 28.08
N CYS A 81 -13.04 18.65 28.42
CA CYS A 81 -14.12 18.27 27.50
C CYS A 81 -15.42 19.00 27.85
N ILE A 82 -16.39 18.99 26.93
CA ILE A 82 -17.74 19.51 27.15
C ILE A 82 -18.75 18.83 26.22
N LEU A 83 -19.94 18.52 26.74
CA LEU A 83 -21.06 17.92 26.00
C LEU A 83 -22.20 18.94 25.84
N PHE A 84 -22.52 19.28 24.60
CA PHE A 84 -23.68 20.11 24.26
C PHE A 84 -24.90 19.24 23.99
N ARG A 85 -25.98 19.46 24.76
CA ARG A 85 -27.24 18.72 24.65
C ARG A 85 -28.18 19.38 23.67
N GLY A 86 -28.75 18.58 22.75
CA GLY A 86 -29.78 19.01 21.81
C GLY A 86 -29.35 20.15 20.89
N LEU A 87 -28.08 20.15 20.45
CA LEU A 87 -27.54 21.16 19.54
C LEU A 87 -28.28 21.15 18.20
N ILE A 88 -28.41 19.96 17.63
CA ILE A 88 -29.20 19.73 16.41
C ILE A 88 -30.52 19.08 16.82
N PRO A 89 -31.66 19.47 16.23
CA PRO A 89 -32.92 18.77 16.48
C PRO A 89 -32.78 17.27 16.21
N ARG A 90 -33.28 16.44 17.13
CA ARG A 90 -33.16 14.98 17.08
C ARG A 90 -33.53 14.40 15.71
N GLU A 91 -34.68 14.83 15.18
CA GLU A 91 -35.19 14.39 13.87
C GLU A 91 -34.19 14.67 12.74
N LYS A 92 -33.50 15.82 12.77
CA LYS A 92 -32.52 16.20 11.74
C LYS A 92 -31.25 15.36 11.85
N ALA A 93 -30.78 15.08 13.07
CA ALA A 93 -29.63 14.22 13.28
C ALA A 93 -29.91 12.77 12.88
N GLU A 94 -31.11 12.25 13.18
CA GLU A 94 -31.57 10.94 12.75
C GLU A 94 -31.72 10.85 11.22
N GLU A 95 -32.25 11.90 10.56
CA GLU A 95 -32.31 12.01 9.10
C GLU A 95 -30.92 11.91 8.47
N TRP A 96 -29.96 12.70 8.98
CA TRP A 96 -28.57 12.63 8.51
C TRP A 96 -27.94 11.25 8.75
N GLY A 97 -28.18 10.63 9.92
CA GLY A 97 -27.70 9.28 10.21
C GLY A 97 -28.27 8.24 9.25
N ALA A 98 -29.56 8.32 8.94
CA ALA A 98 -30.22 7.44 7.97
C ALA A 98 -29.67 7.64 6.55
N GLU A 99 -29.47 8.88 6.10
CA GLU A 99 -28.88 9.18 4.79
C GLU A 99 -27.45 8.62 4.67
N LEU A 100 -26.62 8.73 5.72
CA LEU A 100 -25.27 8.16 5.72
C LEU A 100 -25.29 6.63 5.67
N ALA A 101 -26.14 5.98 6.46
CA ALA A 101 -26.31 4.55 6.43
C ALA A 101 -26.78 4.08 5.04
N GLU A 102 -27.72 4.80 4.43
CA GLU A 102 -28.22 4.48 3.09
C GLU A 102 -27.15 4.67 2.01
N TYR A 103 -26.33 5.71 2.11
CA TYR A 103 -25.20 5.93 1.22
C TYR A 103 -24.25 4.72 1.20
N THR A 104 -23.92 4.17 2.38
CA THR A 104 -23.06 2.96 2.48
C THR A 104 -23.69 1.69 1.92
N LYS A 105 -25.03 1.63 1.82
CA LYS A 105 -25.74 0.50 1.22
C LYS A 105 -25.85 0.61 -0.29
N ASN A 106 -25.98 1.83 -0.81
CA ASN A 106 -26.07 2.13 -2.24
C ASN A 106 -24.70 2.01 -2.91
N HIS A 107 -23.66 2.44 -2.22
CA HIS A 107 -22.27 2.38 -2.66
C HIS A 107 -21.54 1.32 -1.84
N ARG A 108 -21.70 0.06 -2.23
CA ARG A 108 -21.26 -1.11 -1.43
C ARG A 108 -19.75 -1.36 -1.46
N THR A 109 -19.03 -0.68 -2.35
CA THR A 109 -17.59 -0.86 -2.51
C THR A 109 -16.79 0.28 -1.88
N VAL A 110 -17.46 1.25 -1.24
CA VAL A 110 -16.79 2.28 -0.43
C VAL A 110 -15.99 1.63 0.68
N GLY A 111 -14.78 2.14 0.90
CA GLY A 111 -13.88 1.58 1.90
C GLY A 111 -14.38 1.82 3.32
N GLY A 112 -14.03 0.90 4.23
CA GLY A 112 -14.22 1.09 5.66
C GLY A 112 -13.25 0.28 6.51
N ARG A 113 -13.29 0.49 7.83
CA ARG A 113 -12.41 -0.17 8.81
C ARG A 113 -13.18 -0.60 10.07
N PRO A 114 -12.89 -1.79 10.64
CA PRO A 114 -12.09 -2.88 10.06
C PRO A 114 -12.71 -3.44 8.77
N LEU A 115 -11.94 -4.16 7.95
CA LEU A 115 -12.39 -4.59 6.60
C LEU A 115 -13.53 -5.61 6.64
N SER A 116 -13.50 -6.49 7.64
CA SER A 116 -14.47 -7.56 7.92
C SER A 116 -15.82 -7.02 8.37
N ASN A 117 -15.80 -6.01 9.26
CA ASN A 117 -16.99 -5.35 9.77
C ASN A 117 -16.79 -3.83 9.81
N PRO A 118 -16.96 -3.13 8.67
CA PRO A 118 -16.76 -1.69 8.59
C PRO A 118 -17.56 -0.92 9.64
N CYS A 119 -16.84 -0.26 10.53
CA CYS A 119 -17.40 0.65 11.53
C CYS A 119 -17.08 2.11 11.15
N PHE A 120 -15.86 2.39 10.72
CA PHE A 120 -15.48 3.66 10.11
C PHE A 120 -15.64 3.61 8.61
N TRP A 121 -16.29 4.61 8.03
CA TRP A 121 -16.49 4.71 6.59
C TRP A 121 -15.55 5.75 5.99
N LEU A 122 -14.82 5.40 4.92
CA LEU A 122 -13.88 6.28 4.22
C LEU A 122 -14.62 7.24 3.27
N LEU A 123 -15.55 8.01 3.82
CA LEU A 123 -16.42 8.95 3.13
C LEU A 123 -16.34 10.31 3.79
N TYR A 124 -16.33 11.38 3.01
CA TYR A 124 -15.97 12.72 3.48
C TYR A 124 -16.94 13.79 2.98
N TRP A 125 -17.51 13.63 1.80
CA TRP A 125 -18.27 14.66 1.10
C TRP A 125 -19.70 14.25 0.78
N THR A 126 -20.30 13.36 1.56
CA THR A 126 -21.73 13.06 1.46
C THR A 126 -22.57 14.28 1.83
N ARG A 127 -23.82 14.33 1.37
CA ARG A 127 -24.70 15.48 1.62
C ARG A 127 -24.87 15.75 3.13
N PRO A 128 -25.12 14.77 4.00
CA PRO A 128 -25.18 14.99 5.45
C PRO A 128 -23.90 15.60 6.02
N GLN A 129 -22.72 15.13 5.60
CA GLN A 129 -21.44 15.66 6.11
C GLN A 129 -21.20 17.11 5.70
N VAL A 130 -21.51 17.47 4.44
CA VAL A 130 -21.36 18.86 3.94
C VAL A 130 -22.36 19.80 4.62
N GLN A 131 -23.61 19.35 4.81
CA GLN A 131 -24.63 20.13 5.51
C GLN A 131 -24.28 20.32 6.99
N ALA A 132 -23.90 19.25 7.70
CA ALA A 132 -23.55 19.32 9.12
C ALA A 132 -22.39 20.29 9.37
N ARG A 133 -21.30 20.23 8.58
CA ARG A 133 -20.13 21.13 8.74
C ARG A 133 -20.42 22.59 8.45
N SER A 134 -21.49 22.88 7.71
CA SER A 134 -21.88 24.24 7.36
C SER A 134 -23.13 24.72 8.11
N HIS A 135 -23.67 23.91 9.02
CA HIS A 135 -24.83 24.23 9.81
C HIS A 135 -24.50 25.37 10.80
N PRO A 136 -25.38 26.39 10.95
CA PRO A 136 -25.10 27.55 11.79
C PRO A 136 -24.82 27.18 13.25
N ASP A 137 -25.61 26.29 13.85
CA ASP A 137 -25.40 25.86 15.24
C ASP A 137 -24.11 25.05 15.44
N ILE A 138 -23.69 24.24 14.47
CA ILE A 138 -22.44 23.47 14.57
C ILE A 138 -21.24 24.41 14.51
N LEU A 139 -21.23 25.36 13.56
CA LEU A 139 -20.18 26.37 13.47
C LEU A 139 -20.15 27.26 14.72
N GLN A 140 -21.31 27.64 15.24
CA GLN A 140 -21.40 28.39 16.49
C GLN A 140 -20.85 27.57 17.66
N ALA A 141 -21.19 26.28 17.78
CA ALA A 141 -20.68 25.40 18.83
C ALA A 141 -19.15 25.31 18.78
N MET A 142 -18.56 25.18 17.58
CA MET A 142 -17.11 25.17 17.38
C MET A 142 -16.43 26.47 17.82
N LYS A 143 -17.04 27.64 17.59
CA LYS A 143 -16.52 28.94 18.08
C LYS A 143 -16.63 29.04 19.60
N VAL A 144 -17.80 28.69 20.14
CA VAL A 144 -18.08 28.78 21.58
C VAL A 144 -17.14 27.87 22.37
N SER A 145 -16.91 26.66 21.90
CA SER A 145 -15.91 25.76 22.48
C SER A 145 -14.48 26.26 22.26
N GLY A 146 -14.20 26.89 21.10
CA GLY A 146 -12.91 27.51 20.80
C GLY A 146 -12.53 28.60 21.80
N LYS A 147 -13.51 29.33 22.35
CA LYS A 147 -13.30 30.37 23.39
C LYS A 147 -12.94 29.84 24.78
N LEU A 148 -12.85 28.52 24.96
CA LEU A 148 -12.20 27.95 26.15
C LEU A 148 -10.68 28.17 26.12
N TRP A 149 -10.10 28.41 24.94
CA TRP A 149 -8.70 28.77 24.75
C TRP A 149 -8.43 30.24 25.05
N ASN A 150 -7.22 30.51 25.53
CA ASN A 150 -6.68 31.83 25.78
C ASN A 150 -5.56 32.13 24.77
N ILE A 151 -5.54 33.36 24.26
CA ILE A 151 -4.44 33.89 23.44
C ILE A 151 -3.85 35.06 24.24
N LYS A 152 -2.57 34.98 24.63
CA LYS A 152 -1.95 36.04 25.44
C LYS A 152 -1.43 37.18 24.58
N ASP A 153 -0.88 36.85 23.41
CA ASP A 153 -0.47 37.82 22.40
C ASP A 153 -1.52 37.90 21.27
N GLU A 154 -2.43 38.87 21.39
CA GLU A 154 -3.49 39.13 20.40
C GLU A 154 -2.94 39.58 19.03
N SER A 155 -1.63 39.84 18.91
CA SER A 155 -0.99 40.17 17.63
C SER A 155 -0.66 38.93 16.79
N LEU A 156 -0.70 37.74 17.40
CA LEU A 156 -0.50 36.45 16.72
C LEU A 156 -1.63 36.18 15.72
N PRO A 157 -1.33 35.58 14.56
CA PRO A 157 -2.30 35.38 13.48
C PRO A 157 -3.28 34.23 13.77
N ILE A 158 -4.11 34.38 14.80
CA ILE A 158 -5.08 33.38 15.25
C ILE A 158 -6.46 34.02 15.33
N ASP A 159 -7.47 33.32 14.80
CA ASP A 159 -8.86 33.72 14.89
C ASP A 159 -9.74 32.56 15.36
N LEU A 160 -10.17 32.63 16.63
CA LEU A 160 -11.08 31.65 17.24
C LEU A 160 -12.54 31.83 16.79
N ASP A 161 -12.89 32.99 16.25
CA ASP A 161 -14.24 33.30 15.76
C ASP A 161 -14.46 32.80 14.32
N SER A 162 -13.39 32.44 13.60
CA SER A 162 -13.45 31.83 12.28
C SER A 162 -13.04 30.37 12.34
N GLN A 163 -13.89 29.48 11.84
CA GLN A 163 -13.61 28.04 11.77
C GLN A 163 -13.28 27.64 10.34
N VAL A 164 -12.43 26.62 10.17
CA VAL A 164 -12.18 25.98 8.87
C VAL A 164 -12.65 24.54 8.87
N VAL A 165 -13.02 24.03 7.70
CA VAL A 165 -13.42 22.64 7.54
C VAL A 165 -12.19 21.75 7.50
N TYR A 166 -12.14 20.81 8.44
CA TYR A 166 -11.37 19.58 8.33
C TYR A 166 -12.33 18.43 8.04
N ALA A 167 -12.33 17.94 6.80
CA ALA A 167 -13.20 16.83 6.45
C ALA A 167 -12.64 15.52 7.01
N ASP A 168 -13.45 14.85 7.83
CA ASP A 168 -13.17 13.55 8.44
C ASP A 168 -14.32 12.58 8.11
N ARG A 169 -14.18 11.35 8.59
CA ARG A 169 -15.07 10.23 8.38
C ARG A 169 -16.32 10.33 9.26
N PHE A 170 -17.16 9.31 9.19
CA PHE A 170 -18.17 9.01 10.20
C PHE A 170 -18.05 7.55 10.63
N ARG A 171 -18.65 7.22 11.77
CA ARG A 171 -18.67 5.87 12.31
C ARG A 171 -20.11 5.39 12.43
N ILE A 172 -20.37 4.14 12.06
CA ILE A 172 -21.58 3.37 12.35
C ILE A 172 -21.11 2.06 12.98
N ARG A 173 -21.06 2.01 14.32
CA ARG A 173 -20.64 0.81 15.05
C ARG A 173 -21.86 -0.03 15.38
N LYS A 174 -21.91 -1.26 14.85
CA LYS A 174 -23.08 -2.13 15.00
C LYS A 174 -23.26 -2.64 16.43
N ALA A 175 -24.51 -2.81 16.85
CA ALA A 175 -24.85 -3.49 18.09
C ALA A 175 -24.17 -4.88 18.16
N GLY A 176 -23.58 -5.21 19.32
CA GLY A 176 -22.85 -6.46 19.55
C GLY A 176 -21.42 -6.50 19.00
N ASP A 177 -20.90 -5.41 18.42
CA ASP A 177 -19.54 -5.35 17.89
C ASP A 177 -18.47 -5.45 19.01
N LYS A 178 -17.52 -6.36 18.82
CA LYS A 178 -16.35 -6.58 19.68
C LYS A 178 -15.02 -6.48 18.93
N GLU A 179 -15.06 -6.21 17.63
CA GLU A 179 -13.87 -6.17 16.77
C GLU A 179 -13.24 -4.78 16.77
N PHE A 180 -14.06 -3.73 16.88
CA PHE A 180 -13.58 -2.37 16.88
C PHE A 180 -13.09 -1.94 18.28
N THR A 181 -11.77 -1.85 18.46
CA THR A 181 -11.16 -1.31 19.69
C THR A 181 -10.17 -0.20 19.36
N LEU A 182 -10.16 0.84 20.19
CA LEU A 182 -9.18 1.93 20.11
C LEU A 182 -8.78 2.28 21.53
N LYS A 183 -7.63 1.75 21.98
CA LYS A 183 -7.14 1.88 23.35
C LYS A 183 -6.75 3.31 23.70
N ALA A 184 -6.66 3.62 25.00
CA ALA A 184 -6.20 4.90 25.54
C ALA A 184 -5.01 5.49 24.77
N HIS A 185 -5.22 6.69 24.24
CA HIS A 185 -4.22 7.43 23.49
C HIS A 185 -4.46 8.95 23.51
N LEU A 186 -3.47 9.68 23.04
CA LEU A 186 -3.58 11.07 22.59
C LEU A 186 -3.20 11.12 21.12
N ASP A 187 -3.91 11.91 20.33
CA ASP A 187 -3.52 12.24 18.95
C ASP A 187 -2.60 13.46 18.91
N SER A 188 -2.47 14.06 17.72
CA SER A 188 -1.76 15.31 17.48
C SER A 188 -0.27 15.21 17.83
N GLY A 189 0.34 14.12 17.37
CA GLY A 189 1.76 13.82 17.52
C GLY A 189 2.01 12.83 18.65
N ALA A 190 3.23 12.28 18.68
CA ALA A 190 3.67 11.37 19.72
C ALA A 190 4.94 11.94 20.37
N ILE A 191 6.10 11.66 19.77
CA ILE A 191 7.41 12.08 20.28
C ILE A 191 7.65 13.60 20.10
N GLU A 192 6.92 14.22 19.18
CA GLU A 192 7.00 15.64 18.83
C GLU A 192 6.75 16.55 20.03
N ARG A 193 5.97 16.12 21.02
CA ARG A 193 5.76 16.87 22.28
C ARG A 193 7.06 17.18 23.03
N TRP A 194 8.08 16.33 22.88
CA TRP A 194 9.41 16.55 23.43
C TRP A 194 10.41 17.00 22.38
N GLU A 195 10.27 16.56 21.13
CA GLU A 195 11.29 16.76 20.12
C GLU A 195 11.17 18.08 19.36
N ASP A 196 9.96 18.51 19.01
CA ASP A 196 9.76 19.78 18.33
C ASP A 196 9.92 20.94 19.34
N PRO A 197 10.83 21.90 19.12
CA PRO A 197 11.08 22.96 20.10
C PRO A 197 9.85 23.84 20.38
N LEU A 198 9.05 24.15 19.35
CA LEU A 198 7.83 24.95 19.51
C LEU A 198 6.75 24.16 20.23
N TYR A 199 6.54 22.89 19.87
CA TYR A 199 5.60 22.03 20.58
C TYR A 199 6.00 21.87 22.05
N ARG A 200 7.27 21.53 22.32
CA ARG A 200 7.84 21.40 23.66
C ARG A 200 7.69 22.69 24.48
N SER A 201 7.76 23.86 23.86
CA SER A 201 7.61 25.14 24.55
C SER A 201 6.23 25.30 25.23
N ASN A 202 5.19 24.65 24.71
CA ASN A 202 3.86 24.65 25.34
C ASN A 202 3.86 23.96 26.71
N TYR A 203 4.82 23.05 26.96
CA TYR A 203 4.95 22.29 28.20
C TYR A 203 6.09 22.81 29.08
N LYS A 204 6.64 23.99 28.78
CA LYS A 204 7.82 24.55 29.45
C LYS A 204 7.68 24.58 30.98
N SER A 205 6.57 25.09 31.51
CA SER A 205 6.36 25.15 32.96
C SER A 205 6.41 23.77 33.63
N ILE A 206 5.97 22.72 32.93
CA ILE A 206 6.06 21.33 33.43
C ILE A 206 7.52 20.89 33.52
N LEU A 207 8.29 21.11 32.44
CA LEU A 207 9.70 20.73 32.34
C LEU A 207 10.64 21.57 33.23
N GLU A 208 10.18 22.72 33.72
CA GLU A 208 10.85 23.56 34.73
C GLU A 208 10.41 23.28 36.18
N GLY A 209 9.57 22.25 36.40
CA GLY A 209 9.12 21.83 37.74
C GLY A 209 7.99 22.68 38.36
N LYS A 210 7.25 23.40 37.51
CA LYS A 210 6.15 24.32 37.87
C LYS A 210 4.87 23.94 37.13
N TRP A 211 4.51 22.66 37.14
CA TRP A 211 3.33 22.17 36.42
C TRP A 211 2.03 22.84 36.91
N GLU A 212 2.00 23.41 38.10
CA GLU A 212 0.86 24.19 38.61
C GLU A 212 0.58 25.44 37.76
N GLU A 213 1.64 26.06 37.23
CA GLU A 213 1.59 27.23 36.33
C GLU A 213 1.28 26.85 34.87
N TYR A 214 1.31 25.56 34.53
CA TYR A 214 0.95 25.10 33.19
C TYR A 214 -0.53 25.37 32.91
N ASP A 215 -0.80 26.08 31.82
CA ASP A 215 -2.14 26.31 31.29
C ASP A 215 -2.31 25.48 30.00
N PRO A 216 -3.10 24.39 30.03
CA PRO A 216 -3.34 23.59 28.84
C PRO A 216 -4.07 24.37 27.74
N TRP A 217 -4.80 25.43 28.11
CA TRP A 217 -5.63 26.25 27.23
C TRP A 217 -4.92 27.47 26.63
N CYS A 218 -3.60 27.58 26.78
CA CYS A 218 -2.81 28.60 26.10
C CYS A 218 -2.56 28.18 24.64
N MET A 219 -3.03 28.98 23.68
CA MET A 219 -2.93 28.64 22.24
C MET A 219 -1.66 29.15 21.57
N ASP A 220 -1.03 30.22 22.06
CA ASP A 220 -0.01 31.03 21.38
C ASP A 220 1.00 30.26 20.48
N ASN A 221 1.62 29.17 20.97
CA ASN A 221 2.63 28.42 20.22
C ASN A 221 2.10 27.14 19.55
N ARG A 222 0.84 26.77 19.78
CA ARG A 222 0.28 25.50 19.27
C ARG A 222 0.07 25.49 17.75
N PRO A 223 -0.41 26.58 17.09
CA PRO A 223 -0.53 26.61 15.64
C PRO A 223 0.79 26.39 14.88
N ASP A 224 1.91 26.84 15.44
CA ASP A 224 3.22 26.74 14.78
C ASP A 224 3.99 25.46 15.18
N ALA A 225 3.46 24.68 16.13
CA ALA A 225 4.06 23.43 16.57
C ALA A 225 3.99 22.37 15.46
N LYS A 226 5.09 21.64 15.26
CA LYS A 226 5.12 20.52 14.32
C LYS A 226 4.67 19.25 15.02
N VAL A 227 3.45 18.83 14.72
CA VAL A 227 2.85 17.60 15.28
C VAL A 227 3.25 16.32 14.54
N ASP A 228 3.98 16.42 13.43
CA ASP A 228 4.56 15.30 12.69
C ASP A 228 5.93 15.72 12.12
N LEU A 229 7.02 15.27 12.76
CA LEU A 229 8.40 15.58 12.33
C LEU A 229 8.95 14.57 11.32
N TYR A 230 8.24 13.47 11.08
CA TYR A 230 8.78 12.28 10.43
C TYR A 230 8.05 11.92 9.12
N SER A 231 7.11 12.76 8.68
CA SER A 231 6.26 12.50 7.54
C SER A 231 6.88 12.82 6.17
N ASP A 232 7.86 12.03 5.78
CA ASP A 232 7.91 11.50 4.41
C ASP A 232 6.86 10.36 4.24
N LYS A 233 6.28 9.95 5.37
CA LYS A 233 5.42 8.77 5.57
C LYS A 233 3.96 9.09 5.94
N GLY A 234 3.52 10.36 5.89
CA GLY A 234 2.12 10.83 5.92
C GLY A 234 1.14 10.07 6.82
N LYS A 235 1.33 10.12 8.14
CA LYS A 235 0.46 9.47 9.12
C LYS A 235 -0.17 10.44 10.15
N GLY A 236 0.38 11.65 10.31
CA GLY A 236 -0.19 12.69 11.17
C GLY A 236 -1.35 13.46 10.54
N CYS A 237 -2.13 14.13 11.39
CA CYS A 237 -3.20 15.05 11.01
C CYS A 237 -2.61 16.35 10.45
N SER A 238 -3.03 16.76 9.24
CA SER A 238 -2.58 18.01 8.60
C SER A 238 -3.42 19.24 8.98
N ALA A 239 -4.18 19.16 10.07
CA ALA A 239 -4.85 20.29 10.70
C ALA A 239 -4.50 20.38 12.18
N PHE A 240 -4.35 21.61 12.67
CA PHE A 240 -4.36 21.90 14.10
C PHE A 240 -5.81 21.90 14.61
N ARG A 241 -6.18 20.83 15.32
CA ARG A 241 -7.50 20.67 15.94
C ARG A 241 -7.44 21.23 17.35
N ALA A 242 -8.07 22.38 17.58
CA ALA A 242 -8.14 23.01 18.89
C ALA A 242 -8.95 22.17 19.88
N LEU A 243 -10.00 21.51 19.38
CA LEU A 243 -10.70 20.44 20.10
C LEU A 243 -11.06 19.36 19.09
N GLN A 244 -10.89 18.10 19.46
CA GLN A 244 -11.54 17.01 18.74
C GLN A 244 -13.02 16.99 19.11
N GLY A 245 -13.85 16.37 18.27
CA GLY A 245 -15.28 16.28 18.54
C GLY A 245 -16.03 15.41 17.57
N TRP A 246 -17.22 14.99 17.98
CA TRP A 246 -18.19 14.35 17.10
C TRP A 246 -19.63 14.64 17.50
N LEU A 247 -20.49 14.76 16.49
CA LEU A 247 -21.95 14.88 16.63
C LEU A 247 -22.57 13.49 16.70
N SER A 248 -23.46 13.25 17.66
CA SER A 248 -24.19 12.00 17.78
C SER A 248 -25.29 11.91 16.72
N LEU A 249 -25.36 10.79 16.02
CA LEU A 249 -26.40 10.48 15.04
C LEU A 249 -27.34 9.36 15.52
N SER A 250 -26.98 8.70 16.62
CA SER A 250 -27.82 7.70 17.29
C SER A 250 -27.77 7.89 18.81
N GLU A 251 -28.56 7.08 19.51
CA GLU A 251 -28.53 6.98 20.97
C GLU A 251 -27.46 5.97 21.40
N CYS A 252 -26.59 6.35 22.33
CA CYS A 252 -25.47 5.52 22.77
C CYS A 252 -25.00 5.96 24.17
N GLY A 253 -24.77 5.02 25.08
CA GLY A 253 -24.32 5.30 26.44
C GLY A 253 -23.20 4.37 26.94
N PRO A 254 -22.92 4.40 28.25
CA PRO A 254 -21.91 3.53 28.86
C PRO A 254 -22.20 2.05 28.59
N GLY A 255 -21.20 1.31 28.12
CA GLY A 255 -21.28 -0.09 27.71
C GLY A 255 -21.81 -0.31 26.29
N GLU A 256 -22.16 0.75 25.56
CA GLU A 256 -22.73 0.70 24.20
C GLU A 256 -21.73 1.14 23.12
N GLY A 257 -20.44 0.92 23.35
CA GLY A 257 -19.38 1.17 22.39
C GLY A 257 -19.02 2.65 22.24
N THR A 258 -19.25 3.45 23.29
CA THR A 258 -19.09 4.91 23.29
C THR A 258 -17.64 5.36 23.54
N LEU A 259 -17.42 6.67 23.54
CA LEU A 259 -16.16 7.32 23.89
C LEU A 259 -15.89 7.20 25.40
N ARG A 260 -14.65 6.94 25.80
CA ARG A 260 -14.18 7.07 27.18
C ARG A 260 -13.12 8.16 27.27
N LEU A 261 -13.15 8.92 28.35
CA LEU A 261 -12.26 10.06 28.62
C LEU A 261 -11.64 9.93 30.02
N LEU A 262 -10.46 10.51 30.20
CA LEU A 262 -9.89 10.79 31.53
C LEU A 262 -10.02 12.30 31.76
N PRO A 263 -11.10 12.79 32.40
CA PRO A 263 -11.44 14.21 32.45
C PRO A 263 -10.60 15.00 33.47
N SER A 264 -9.28 15.07 33.22
CA SER A 264 -8.32 15.89 33.95
C SER A 264 -7.14 16.21 33.00
N VAL A 265 -7.27 17.28 32.22
CA VAL A 265 -6.29 17.59 31.16
C VAL A 265 -4.96 18.06 31.71
N LYS A 266 -4.95 18.90 32.75
CA LYS A 266 -3.72 19.50 33.30
C LYS A 266 -2.82 18.44 33.93
N LEU A 267 -3.35 17.69 34.89
CA LEU A 267 -2.56 16.73 35.67
C LEU A 267 -2.13 15.54 34.84
N SER A 268 -3.00 15.03 33.96
CA SER A 268 -2.65 13.89 33.09
C SER A 268 -1.55 14.29 32.11
N THR A 269 -1.63 15.47 31.48
CA THR A 269 -0.59 16.00 30.58
C THR A 269 0.74 16.19 31.31
N ALA A 270 0.72 16.82 32.49
CA ALA A 270 1.93 16.99 33.29
C ALA A 270 2.58 15.65 33.63
N TYR A 271 1.77 14.66 34.01
CA TYR A 271 2.26 13.33 34.35
C TYR A 271 2.89 12.64 33.13
N MET A 272 2.21 12.68 31.98
CA MET A 272 2.73 12.12 30.73
C MET A 272 4.04 12.77 30.30
N MET A 273 4.14 14.10 30.36
CA MET A 273 5.35 14.84 29.95
C MET A 273 6.56 14.53 30.84
N LEU A 274 6.35 14.32 32.15
CA LEU A 274 7.41 13.97 33.09
C LEU A 274 7.73 12.47 33.13
N ARG A 275 6.80 11.59 32.72
CA ARG A 275 6.97 10.14 32.88
C ARG A 275 8.25 9.56 32.23
N PRO A 276 8.71 9.99 31.04
CA PRO A 276 9.98 9.52 30.48
C PRO A 276 11.18 9.69 31.42
N PHE A 277 11.15 10.67 32.33
CA PHE A 277 12.22 10.98 33.26
C PHE A 277 12.11 10.22 34.59
N PHE A 278 10.98 9.57 34.88
CA PHE A 278 10.71 8.93 36.17
C PHE A 278 10.19 7.50 36.02
N LEU A 279 10.58 6.79 34.96
CA LEU A 279 10.08 5.43 34.68
C LEU A 279 10.19 4.46 35.87
N ASN A 280 11.27 4.58 36.65
CA ASN A 280 11.53 3.76 37.84
C ASN A 280 11.27 4.52 39.15
N GLU A 281 10.41 5.54 39.12
CA GLU A 281 10.14 6.46 40.25
C GLU A 281 11.34 7.30 40.72
N THR A 282 12.48 7.19 40.03
CA THR A 282 13.68 8.00 40.23
C THR A 282 14.00 8.77 38.97
N PHE A 283 14.51 10.00 39.11
CA PHE A 283 14.90 10.83 37.98
C PHE A 283 16.03 10.16 37.16
N ASP A 284 15.79 9.99 35.86
CA ASP A 284 16.73 9.44 34.89
C ASP A 284 16.53 10.09 33.50
N ASN A 285 17.54 10.85 33.07
CA ASN A 285 17.61 11.44 31.73
C ASN A 285 18.69 10.78 30.85
N SER A 286 19.25 9.64 31.28
CA SER A 286 20.32 8.93 30.57
C SER A 286 19.80 7.92 29.55
N GLN A 287 18.60 7.36 29.77
CA GLN A 287 18.03 6.32 28.92
C GLN A 287 17.20 6.90 27.78
N PRO A 288 17.35 6.41 26.53
CA PRO A 288 16.61 6.90 25.37
C PRO A 288 15.18 6.31 25.30
N THR A 289 14.43 6.37 26.40
CA THR A 289 13.11 5.71 26.52
C THR A 289 12.00 6.73 26.69
N PHE A 290 11.00 6.70 25.81
CA PHE A 290 9.78 7.51 25.91
C PHE A 290 8.57 6.56 25.87
N PRO A 291 8.03 6.14 27.04
CA PRO A 291 6.98 5.13 27.07
C PRO A 291 5.75 5.58 26.28
N GLY A 292 5.33 4.77 25.31
CA GLY A 292 4.15 5.07 24.49
C GLY A 292 4.36 6.10 23.37
N ALA A 293 5.52 6.77 23.31
CA ALA A 293 5.82 7.77 22.29
C ALA A 293 6.88 7.24 21.31
N LEU A 294 6.46 6.93 20.08
CA LEU A 294 7.36 6.39 19.05
C LEU A 294 7.57 7.39 17.91
N PRO A 295 8.81 7.59 17.44
CA PRO A 295 9.09 8.39 16.25
C PRO A 295 8.32 7.91 15.01
N GLY A 296 7.62 8.84 14.35
CA GLY A 296 6.75 8.55 13.20
C GLY A 296 5.43 7.85 13.53
N GLY A 297 5.09 7.72 14.82
CA GLY A 297 3.75 7.36 15.28
C GLY A 297 2.87 8.60 15.43
N PRO A 298 1.59 8.59 15.00
CA PRO A 298 0.71 9.75 15.13
C PRO A 298 0.05 9.90 16.51
N GLN A 299 0.20 8.89 17.37
CA GLN A 299 -0.40 8.84 18.71
C GLN A 299 0.61 8.55 19.82
N LEU A 300 0.35 9.10 21.00
CA LEU A 300 0.97 8.74 22.27
C LEU A 300 0.08 7.74 23.02
N HIS A 301 0.63 6.59 23.42
CA HIS A 301 -0.13 5.51 24.06
C HIS A 301 0.26 5.31 25.54
N PRO A 302 -0.48 5.91 26.49
CA PRO A 302 -0.29 5.62 27.90
C PRO A 302 -0.87 4.24 28.26
N THR A 303 -0.26 3.53 29.21
CA THR A 303 -0.65 2.18 29.63
C THR A 303 -0.51 2.03 31.14
N SER A 304 -1.34 1.20 31.79
CA SER A 304 -1.23 0.89 33.22
C SER A 304 0.19 0.46 33.64
N LYS A 305 0.89 -0.29 32.77
CA LYS A 305 2.27 -0.75 33.01
C LYS A 305 3.26 0.41 33.14
N TYR A 306 3.21 1.37 32.21
CA TYR A 306 4.20 2.45 32.15
C TYR A 306 3.70 3.76 32.75
N HIS A 307 2.42 3.90 33.06
CA HIS A 307 1.78 5.09 33.60
C HIS A 307 0.84 4.73 34.77
N PRO A 308 1.31 4.00 35.79
CA PRO A 308 0.43 3.40 36.79
C PRO A 308 -0.37 4.43 37.61
N HIS A 309 0.18 5.64 37.82
CA HIS A 309 -0.48 6.69 38.61
C HIS A 309 -1.64 7.37 37.86
N LEU A 310 -1.80 7.12 36.56
CA LEU A 310 -3.03 7.53 35.86
C LEU A 310 -4.22 6.67 36.29
N GLU A 311 -3.98 5.47 36.84
CA GLU A 311 -5.03 4.53 37.28
C GLU A 311 -6.14 4.35 36.24
N GLN A 312 -5.75 4.20 34.96
CA GLN A 312 -6.65 4.24 33.81
C GLN A 312 -7.86 3.31 33.98
N GLU A 313 -7.65 2.11 34.52
CA GLU A 313 -8.71 1.13 34.78
C GLU A 313 -9.78 1.63 35.77
N ARG A 314 -9.42 2.55 36.67
CA ARG A 314 -10.31 3.13 37.69
C ARG A 314 -11.00 4.40 37.22
N VAL A 315 -10.30 5.27 36.48
CA VAL A 315 -10.78 6.66 36.22
C VAL A 315 -11.00 7.01 34.75
N LEU A 316 -10.59 6.15 33.82
CA LEU A 316 -10.97 6.29 32.42
C LEU A 316 -12.43 5.85 32.29
N MET A 317 -13.33 6.75 31.93
CA MET A 317 -14.77 6.52 32.05
C MET A 317 -15.51 6.84 30.77
N SER A 318 -16.58 6.10 30.52
CA SER A 318 -17.49 6.36 29.41
C SER A 318 -18.15 7.72 29.58
N ILE A 319 -18.34 8.42 28.47
CA ILE A 319 -19.11 9.66 28.50
C ILE A 319 -20.57 9.39 28.90
N PRO A 320 -21.29 10.40 29.41
CA PRO A 320 -22.73 10.31 29.63
C PRO A 320 -23.47 9.82 28.39
N LYS A 321 -24.62 9.18 28.60
CA LYS A 321 -25.47 8.72 27.50
C LYS A 321 -25.81 9.90 26.58
N VAL A 322 -25.58 9.76 25.27
CA VAL A 322 -25.84 10.76 24.24
C VAL A 322 -27.07 10.41 23.41
N TYR A 323 -27.71 11.44 22.87
CA TYR A 323 -28.86 11.33 21.97
C TYR A 323 -28.54 11.96 20.61
N PRO A 324 -29.24 11.59 19.52
CA PRO A 324 -29.03 12.21 18.21
C PRO A 324 -29.15 13.73 18.31
N GLY A 325 -28.13 14.42 17.83
CA GLY A 325 -28.03 15.87 17.87
C GLY A 325 -27.21 16.44 19.04
N ASP A 326 -26.77 15.61 19.98
CA ASP A 326 -25.78 16.00 20.98
C ASP A 326 -24.37 16.11 20.36
N TYR A 327 -23.55 17.04 20.82
CA TYR A 327 -22.20 17.27 20.30
C TYR A 327 -21.17 17.36 21.43
N ILE A 328 -20.19 16.47 21.42
CA ILE A 328 -19.09 16.47 22.40
C ILE A 328 -17.79 16.99 21.81
N PHE A 329 -17.05 17.76 22.61
CA PHE A 329 -15.68 18.18 22.33
C PHE A 329 -14.71 17.73 23.42
N TRP A 330 -13.47 17.42 23.04
CA TRP A 330 -12.37 17.18 23.98
C TRP A 330 -11.05 17.78 23.50
N HIS A 331 -10.22 18.14 24.48
CA HIS A 331 -8.93 18.79 24.30
C HIS A 331 -7.93 17.86 23.58
N PRO A 332 -7.04 18.37 22.70
CA PRO A 332 -6.08 17.55 21.96
C PRO A 332 -5.11 16.76 22.84
N ASP A 333 -4.87 17.22 24.06
CA ASP A 333 -4.06 16.52 25.07
C ASP A 333 -4.88 15.66 26.05
N LEU A 334 -6.19 15.48 25.83
CA LEU A 334 -7.00 14.62 26.69
C LEU A 334 -6.84 13.15 26.30
N ILE A 335 -6.55 12.30 27.29
CA ILE A 335 -6.52 10.84 27.11
C ILE A 335 -7.93 10.37 26.80
N HIS A 336 -8.08 9.63 25.71
CA HIS A 336 -9.35 9.08 25.29
C HIS A 336 -9.20 7.71 24.65
N GLU A 337 -10.29 6.94 24.67
CA GLU A 337 -10.40 5.62 24.04
C GLU A 337 -11.83 5.36 23.60
N VAL A 338 -12.03 4.27 22.87
CA VAL A 338 -13.37 3.75 22.59
C VAL A 338 -13.56 2.46 23.38
N GLU A 339 -14.73 2.28 23.98
CA GLU A 339 -15.09 1.05 24.68
C GLU A 339 -14.80 -0.20 23.82
N ASP A 340 -14.23 -1.22 24.45
CA ASP A 340 -13.84 -2.45 23.74
C ASP A 340 -15.03 -3.21 23.16
N GLU A 341 -16.20 -3.09 23.77
CA GLU A 341 -17.42 -3.78 23.37
C GLU A 341 -18.58 -2.80 23.19
N HIS A 342 -19.47 -3.13 22.25
CA HIS A 342 -20.79 -2.51 22.14
C HIS A 342 -21.88 -3.50 22.55
N ASN A 343 -22.34 -3.43 23.80
CA ASN A 343 -23.37 -4.30 24.36
C ASN A 343 -24.80 -3.71 24.26
N GLY A 344 -24.97 -2.59 23.55
CA GLY A 344 -26.27 -1.99 23.28
C GLY A 344 -27.05 -2.73 22.20
N VAL A 345 -28.30 -2.30 22.00
CA VAL A 345 -29.25 -2.93 21.04
C VAL A 345 -29.44 -2.15 19.74
N GLN A 346 -28.88 -0.95 19.64
CA GLN A 346 -28.91 -0.08 18.45
C GLN A 346 -27.49 0.26 18.01
N ASP A 347 -27.30 0.63 16.75
CA ASP A 347 -25.99 1.06 16.24
C ASP A 347 -25.54 2.37 16.91
N SER A 348 -24.25 2.46 17.26
CA SER A 348 -23.59 3.68 17.74
C SER A 348 -23.00 4.45 16.56
N SER A 349 -23.67 5.52 16.16
CA SER A 349 -23.37 6.30 14.96
C SER A 349 -22.96 7.71 15.32
N VAL A 350 -21.79 8.13 14.85
CA VAL A 350 -21.23 9.47 15.14
C VAL A 350 -20.61 10.08 13.89
N PHE A 351 -20.67 11.41 13.80
CA PHE A 351 -20.06 12.21 12.74
C PHE A 351 -18.87 13.00 13.29
N TYR A 352 -17.65 12.72 12.80
CA TYR A 352 -16.45 13.41 13.26
C TYR A 352 -16.37 14.83 12.69
N ASN A 353 -16.30 15.80 13.60
CA ASN A 353 -16.13 17.20 13.27
C ASN A 353 -15.42 17.87 14.45
N ALA A 354 -14.19 18.33 14.22
CA ALA A 354 -13.36 19.00 15.21
C ALA A 354 -13.67 20.50 15.27
N SER A 355 -13.24 21.18 16.35
CA SER A 355 -13.07 22.63 16.34
C SER A 355 -11.70 22.96 15.76
N THR A 356 -11.69 23.68 14.64
CA THR A 356 -10.51 23.98 13.82
C THR A 356 -10.48 25.48 13.53
N PRO A 357 -9.91 26.30 14.44
CA PRO A 357 -9.88 27.75 14.28
C PRO A 357 -8.96 28.17 13.15
N LEU A 358 -9.17 29.36 12.61
CA LEU A 358 -8.35 29.91 11.54
C LEU A 358 -6.99 30.36 12.12
N CYS A 359 -5.93 29.71 11.67
CA CYS A 359 -4.53 30.00 12.03
C CYS A 359 -3.64 29.64 10.82
N PRO A 360 -2.34 29.99 10.79
CA PRO A 360 -1.50 29.80 9.61
C PRO A 360 -1.48 28.34 9.13
N TYR A 361 -1.32 27.41 10.08
CA TYR A 361 -1.37 25.97 9.83
C TYR A 361 -2.68 25.52 9.20
N ASN A 362 -3.80 26.03 9.71
CA ASN A 362 -5.12 25.67 9.25
C ASN A 362 -5.52 26.36 7.93
N VAL A 363 -4.87 27.47 7.54
CA VAL A 363 -5.01 28.04 6.18
C VAL A 363 -4.47 27.06 5.14
N GLU A 364 -3.30 26.46 5.38
CA GLU A 364 -2.76 25.44 4.47
C GLU A 364 -3.68 24.22 4.38
N SER A 365 -4.18 23.75 5.52
CA SER A 365 -5.14 22.64 5.58
C SER A 365 -6.43 22.97 4.83
N MET A 366 -7.02 24.14 5.09
CA MET A 366 -8.22 24.63 4.43
C MET A 366 -8.06 24.65 2.90
N MET A 367 -6.91 25.07 2.39
CA MET A 367 -6.65 25.09 0.94
C MET A 367 -6.59 23.69 0.33
N LYS A 368 -6.03 22.71 1.06
CA LYS A 368 -6.04 21.28 0.66
C LYS A 368 -7.46 20.71 0.69
N GLN A 369 -8.23 21.02 1.73
CA GLN A 369 -9.62 20.59 1.90
C GLN A 369 -10.53 21.21 0.82
N ARG A 370 -10.35 22.49 0.50
CA ARG A 370 -11.04 23.18 -0.61
C ARG A 370 -10.81 22.49 -1.95
N LYS A 371 -9.57 22.09 -2.22
CA LYS A 371 -9.22 21.34 -3.44
C LYS A 371 -9.92 19.98 -3.46
N ALA A 372 -9.80 19.21 -2.37
CA ALA A 372 -10.43 17.90 -2.23
C ALA A 372 -11.96 17.97 -2.39
N PHE A 373 -12.62 18.97 -1.81
CA PHE A 373 -14.04 19.23 -1.99
C PHE A 373 -14.41 19.50 -3.46
N ARG A 374 -13.64 20.33 -4.16
CA ARG A 374 -13.90 20.66 -5.58
C ARG A 374 -13.68 19.48 -6.53
N GLU A 375 -12.73 18.62 -6.20
CA GLU A 375 -12.38 17.44 -6.98
C GLU A 375 -13.19 16.21 -6.55
N VAL A 376 -13.96 16.31 -5.45
CA VAL A 376 -14.77 15.22 -4.87
C VAL A 376 -13.91 14.01 -4.51
N VAL A 377 -12.67 14.25 -4.07
CA VAL A 377 -11.70 13.21 -3.69
C VAL A 377 -11.50 13.20 -2.18
N PRO A 378 -11.03 12.08 -1.60
CA PRO A 378 -10.69 12.03 -0.18
C PRO A 378 -9.73 13.18 0.22
N PRO A 379 -9.78 13.68 1.47
CA PRO A 379 -8.78 14.63 1.94
C PRO A 379 -7.39 13.97 2.00
N PRO A 380 -6.30 14.72 1.79
CA PRO A 380 -4.95 14.15 1.64
C PRO A 380 -4.47 13.28 2.80
N ASP A 381 -4.90 13.57 4.03
CA ASP A 381 -4.56 12.79 5.23
C ASP A 381 -5.01 11.34 5.14
N PHE A 382 -6.05 11.07 4.34
CA PHE A 382 -6.66 9.75 4.24
C PHE A 382 -6.26 8.99 2.98
N TYR A 383 -5.45 9.55 2.08
CA TYR A 383 -5.05 8.87 0.84
C TYR A 383 -4.44 7.49 1.04
N LYS A 384 -3.75 7.26 2.17
CA LYS A 384 -3.13 5.96 2.47
C LYS A 384 -4.13 4.91 2.93
N ASP A 385 -5.32 5.31 3.38
CA ASP A 385 -6.38 4.40 3.76
C ASP A 385 -7.05 3.79 2.51
N PHE A 386 -6.86 4.40 1.34
CA PHE A 386 -7.29 3.90 0.03
C PHE A 386 -6.23 2.96 -0.59
N GLY A 387 -6.00 1.81 0.05
CA GLY A 387 -5.08 0.76 -0.43
C GLY A 387 -5.76 -0.45 -1.10
N GLY A 388 -7.07 -0.38 -1.36
CA GLY A 388 -7.89 -1.43 -1.99
C GLY A 388 -8.74 -0.88 -3.15
N PRO A 389 -9.50 -1.73 -3.87
CA PRO A 389 -10.34 -1.33 -5.01
C PRO A 389 -11.63 -0.63 -4.54
N TYR A 390 -11.50 0.42 -3.73
CA TYR A 390 -12.65 1.17 -3.23
C TYR A 390 -13.11 2.18 -4.27
N GLU A 391 -14.41 2.29 -4.45
CA GLU A 391 -15.00 3.45 -5.10
C GLU A 391 -14.74 4.72 -4.27
N VAL A 392 -14.63 5.86 -4.96
CA VAL A 392 -14.46 7.18 -4.35
C VAL A 392 -15.68 8.04 -4.68
N GLU A 393 -16.00 9.00 -3.81
CA GLU A 393 -17.21 9.83 -3.95
C GLU A 393 -17.29 10.60 -5.29
N ALA A 394 -16.17 10.86 -5.97
CA ALA A 394 -16.14 11.44 -7.31
C ALA A 394 -16.86 10.59 -8.38
N GLU A 395 -17.01 9.29 -8.14
CA GLU A 395 -17.70 8.34 -9.02
C GLU A 395 -19.21 8.30 -8.79
N HIS A 396 -19.69 8.89 -7.68
CA HIS A 396 -21.08 8.76 -7.23
C HIS A 396 -21.89 9.98 -7.65
N GLU A 397 -22.94 9.80 -8.46
CA GLU A 397 -23.78 10.93 -8.90
C GLU A 397 -24.42 11.68 -7.71
N ASP A 398 -24.77 10.98 -6.63
CA ASP A 398 -25.37 11.50 -5.40
C ASP A 398 -24.35 12.02 -4.38
N HIS A 399 -23.09 12.26 -4.77
CA HIS A 399 -22.11 12.91 -3.89
C HIS A 399 -22.61 14.27 -3.38
N GLY A 400 -22.24 14.59 -2.14
CA GLY A 400 -22.67 15.83 -1.46
C GLY A 400 -21.78 17.04 -1.69
N ALA A 401 -20.59 16.89 -2.31
CA ALA A 401 -19.64 17.96 -2.61
C ALA A 401 -20.18 19.01 -3.61
N ARG A 402 -21.19 19.79 -3.20
CA ARG A 402 -21.91 20.75 -4.04
C ARG A 402 -22.16 22.03 -3.26
N ILE A 403 -22.10 23.17 -3.94
CA ILE A 403 -22.20 24.49 -3.29
C ILE A 403 -23.59 24.68 -2.68
N GLU A 404 -24.63 24.11 -3.29
CA GLU A 404 -26.01 24.11 -2.78
C GLU A 404 -26.20 23.34 -1.47
N ASN A 405 -25.30 22.41 -1.14
CA ASN A 405 -25.35 21.68 0.12
C ASN A 405 -24.67 22.44 1.28
N ILE A 406 -24.02 23.58 0.99
CA ILE A 406 -23.40 24.44 2.00
C ILE A 406 -24.45 25.43 2.52
N LEU A 407 -24.83 25.28 3.79
CA LEU A 407 -26.01 25.93 4.35
C LEU A 407 -25.84 27.42 4.65
N THR A 408 -24.60 27.88 4.91
CA THR A 408 -24.33 29.24 5.38
C THR A 408 -23.20 29.91 4.59
N LEU A 409 -23.16 31.25 4.64
CA LEU A 409 -22.01 32.02 4.13
C LEU A 409 -20.72 31.62 4.86
N GLU A 410 -20.82 31.46 6.17
CA GLU A 410 -19.71 31.06 7.02
C GLU A 410 -19.19 29.67 6.65
N GLY A 411 -20.07 28.70 6.36
CA GLY A 411 -19.66 27.39 5.84
C GLY A 411 -18.89 27.47 4.51
N LYS A 412 -19.21 28.46 3.67
CA LYS A 412 -18.44 28.73 2.43
C LYS A 412 -17.07 29.34 2.74
N GLN A 413 -16.98 30.21 3.75
CA GLN A 413 -15.71 30.76 4.22
C GLN A 413 -14.83 29.67 4.86
N ALA A 414 -15.42 28.80 5.68
CA ALA A 414 -14.73 27.68 6.32
C ALA A 414 -14.14 26.66 5.33
N LEU A 415 -14.75 26.50 4.14
CA LEU A 415 -14.22 25.73 3.02
C LEU A 415 -13.29 26.53 2.09
N GLY A 416 -12.96 27.78 2.42
CA GLY A 416 -12.15 28.66 1.58
C GLY A 416 -12.77 29.01 0.23
N LEU A 417 -14.10 28.93 0.09
CA LEU A 417 -14.80 29.22 -1.17
C LEU A 417 -15.14 30.71 -1.32
N VAL A 418 -15.22 31.44 -0.20
CA VAL A 418 -15.54 32.87 -0.13
C VAL A 418 -14.55 33.53 0.83
N PRO A 419 -14.08 34.76 0.55
CA PRO A 419 -13.18 35.49 1.44
C PRO A 419 -13.80 35.79 2.81
N PHE A 420 -12.94 35.87 3.82
CA PHE A 420 -13.24 36.40 5.15
C PHE A 420 -13.31 37.92 5.11
N ASP A 421 -14.13 38.53 5.96
CA ASP A 421 -14.13 39.98 6.13
C ASP A 421 -12.95 40.40 7.04
N GLU A 422 -11.88 40.89 6.42
CA GLU A 422 -10.73 41.43 7.14
C GLU A 422 -10.97 42.82 7.73
N ASN A 423 -12.11 43.45 7.45
CA ASN A 423 -12.47 44.79 7.94
C ASN A 423 -13.65 44.76 8.93
N GLU A 424 -14.05 43.57 9.40
CA GLU A 424 -15.11 43.43 10.40
C GLU A 424 -14.80 44.31 11.63
N PRO A 425 -15.75 45.16 12.07
CA PRO A 425 -15.55 46.00 13.24
C PRO A 425 -15.31 45.16 14.50
N GLY A 426 -14.30 45.52 15.31
CA GLY A 426 -14.04 44.90 16.61
C GLY A 426 -13.10 43.69 16.59
N ILE A 427 -12.59 43.27 15.43
CA ILE A 427 -11.58 42.20 15.35
C ILE A 427 -10.18 42.70 15.74
N THR A 428 -9.38 41.81 16.35
CA THR A 428 -8.00 42.09 16.76
C THR A 428 -7.04 42.20 15.56
N ASP A 429 -5.83 42.71 15.80
CA ASP A 429 -4.78 42.75 14.78
C ASP A 429 -4.38 41.34 14.31
N GLY A 430 -4.32 40.37 15.22
CA GLY A 430 -4.10 38.96 14.91
C GLY A 430 -5.17 38.37 13.99
N GLN A 431 -6.44 38.58 14.34
CA GLN A 431 -7.59 38.15 13.52
C GLN A 431 -7.55 38.75 12.12
N ARG A 432 -7.27 40.06 12.02
CA ARG A 432 -7.14 40.76 10.75
C ARG A 432 -6.01 40.17 9.89
N LYS A 433 -4.84 39.94 10.49
CA LYS A 433 -3.68 39.33 9.80
C LYS A 433 -4.04 37.97 9.23
N ILE A 434 -4.63 37.08 10.02
CA ILE A 434 -4.90 35.71 9.56
C ILE A 434 -6.02 35.64 8.51
N ARG A 435 -7.09 36.44 8.66
CA ARG A 435 -8.14 36.55 7.64
C ARG A 435 -7.58 37.06 6.32
N LYS A 436 -6.69 38.06 6.37
CA LYS A 436 -5.96 38.54 5.19
C LYS A 436 -5.09 37.45 4.57
N MET A 437 -4.31 36.72 5.38
CA MET A 437 -3.49 35.59 4.90
C MET A 437 -4.34 34.52 4.20
N ALA A 438 -5.48 34.16 4.79
CA ALA A 438 -6.44 33.22 4.19
C ALA A 438 -7.00 33.77 2.86
N ASN A 439 -7.37 35.05 2.82
CA ASN A 439 -7.84 35.74 1.62
C ASN A 439 -6.79 35.77 0.51
N ASP A 440 -5.54 36.04 0.86
CA ASP A 440 -4.44 36.10 -0.09
C ASP A 440 -4.11 34.69 -0.63
N ALA A 441 -4.07 33.66 0.22
CA ALA A 441 -3.96 32.26 -0.23
C ALA A 441 -5.11 31.86 -1.18
N MET A 442 -6.34 32.31 -0.89
CA MET A 442 -7.49 32.11 -1.78
C MET A 442 -7.36 32.87 -3.11
N LYS A 443 -6.73 34.05 -3.14
CA LYS A 443 -6.46 34.84 -4.37
C LYS A 443 -5.34 34.22 -5.20
N GLU A 444 -4.23 33.83 -4.58
CA GLU A 444 -3.09 33.18 -5.25
C GLU A 444 -3.54 31.88 -5.92
N SER A 445 -4.38 31.09 -5.24
CA SER A 445 -5.02 29.91 -5.85
C SER A 445 -6.04 30.22 -6.97
N ASN A 446 -6.54 31.46 -7.08
CA ASN A 446 -7.45 31.90 -8.15
C ASN A 446 -6.70 32.50 -9.35
N ILE A 447 -5.45 32.95 -9.18
CA ILE A 447 -4.56 33.40 -10.29
C ILE A 447 -4.12 32.21 -11.14
N ASP A 448 -4.32 30.99 -10.62
CA ASP A 448 -3.79 29.76 -11.17
C ASP A 448 -4.87 28.70 -11.51
N MET A 449 -6.04 29.10 -12.02
CA MET A 449 -7.12 28.15 -12.39
C MET A 449 -7.48 28.25 -13.86
N GLY A 450 -6.49 28.01 -14.74
CA GLY A 450 -6.57 28.10 -16.19
C GLY A 450 -7.91 27.74 -16.86
N ARG A 451 -8.17 28.25 -18.08
CA ARG A 451 -9.46 28.13 -18.79
C ARG A 451 -9.95 26.66 -18.81
N PRO A 452 -11.11 26.34 -18.21
CA PRO A 452 -11.66 24.98 -18.21
C PRO A 452 -11.89 24.45 -19.62
N TYR A 453 -11.56 23.19 -19.85
CA TYR A 453 -11.72 22.53 -21.14
C TYR A 453 -13.19 22.60 -21.60
N LYS A 454 -13.43 23.11 -22.82
CA LYS A 454 -14.77 23.36 -23.40
C LYS A 454 -15.70 24.31 -22.63
N SER A 455 -15.17 25.28 -21.87
CA SER A 455 -16.01 26.32 -21.23
C SER A 455 -16.87 27.09 -22.26
N ARG A 456 -18.19 27.11 -22.04
CA ARG A 456 -19.17 27.92 -22.79
C ARG A 456 -19.26 29.35 -22.29
N LYS A 457 -18.86 29.60 -21.03
CA LYS A 457 -18.87 30.91 -20.37
C LYS A 457 -17.68 31.77 -20.80
N GLU A 458 -16.53 31.13 -21.05
CA GLU A 458 -15.30 31.80 -21.48
C GLU A 458 -14.93 31.41 -22.91
N ARG A 459 -15.13 32.36 -23.84
CA ARG A 459 -14.85 32.15 -25.27
C ARG A 459 -13.34 31.98 -25.54
N PRO A 460 -12.94 31.17 -26.53
CA PRO A 460 -11.55 31.13 -27.00
C PRO A 460 -11.07 32.49 -27.53
N CYS A 461 -9.76 32.78 -27.43
CA CYS A 461 -9.16 33.98 -28.03
C CYS A 461 -9.32 33.97 -29.56
N ASP A 462 -9.25 35.14 -30.18
CA ASP A 462 -9.50 35.31 -31.62
C ASP A 462 -8.56 34.48 -32.49
N ALA A 463 -7.31 34.30 -32.06
CA ALA A 463 -6.30 33.52 -32.77
C ALA A 463 -6.62 32.01 -32.75
N CYS A 464 -6.96 31.47 -31.57
CA CYS A 464 -7.40 30.08 -31.43
C CYS A 464 -8.75 29.85 -32.12
N ARG A 465 -9.68 30.81 -32.02
CA ARG A 465 -11.01 30.74 -32.64
C ARG A 465 -10.95 30.73 -34.16
N ARG A 466 -10.14 31.61 -34.77
CA ARG A 466 -9.92 31.64 -36.24
C ARG A 466 -9.33 30.33 -36.76
N ARG A 467 -8.45 29.70 -35.98
CA ARG A 467 -7.74 28.48 -36.35
C ARG A 467 -8.49 27.20 -35.94
N ARG A 468 -9.64 27.32 -35.29
CA ARG A 468 -10.37 26.20 -34.67
C ARG A 468 -9.48 25.33 -33.78
N ALA A 469 -8.52 25.95 -33.09
CA ALA A 469 -7.54 25.29 -32.23
C ALA A 469 -7.93 25.45 -30.76
N CYS A 470 -7.45 24.53 -29.91
CA CYS A 470 -7.73 24.58 -28.47
C CYS A 470 -7.12 25.86 -27.84
N CYS A 471 -7.90 26.57 -27.05
CA CYS A 471 -7.45 27.74 -26.29
C CYS A 471 -7.39 27.32 -24.82
N ILE A 472 -6.17 27.03 -24.37
CA ILE A 472 -5.86 26.64 -22.99
C ILE A 472 -5.05 27.79 -22.41
N ARG A 473 -5.60 28.49 -21.43
CA ARG A 473 -4.86 29.49 -20.67
C ARG A 473 -4.35 28.78 -19.44
N GLU A 474 -3.04 28.68 -19.33
CA GLU A 474 -2.44 28.08 -18.15
C GLU A 474 -2.55 29.05 -16.97
N PRO A 475 -2.67 28.49 -15.77
CA PRO A 475 -2.43 29.19 -14.52
C PRO A 475 -1.21 30.14 -14.60
N GLY A 476 -1.33 31.42 -14.19
CA GLY A 476 -0.20 32.36 -14.09
C GLY A 476 0.24 33.08 -15.38
N TYR A 477 -0.44 32.85 -16.52
CA TYR A 477 -0.09 33.49 -17.80
C TYR A 477 -1.26 34.26 -18.44
N ASP A 478 -1.02 35.51 -18.85
CA ASP A 478 -2.01 36.36 -19.54
C ASP A 478 -2.36 35.89 -20.97
N SER A 479 -1.56 34.98 -21.54
CA SER A 479 -1.73 34.46 -22.90
C SER A 479 -1.90 32.93 -22.93
N CYS A 480 -2.77 32.42 -23.81
CA CYS A 480 -2.99 30.98 -23.94
C CYS A 480 -1.72 30.26 -24.42
N SER A 481 -1.55 28.99 -24.04
CA SER A 481 -0.36 28.17 -24.34
C SER A 481 -0.03 28.17 -25.84
N LEU A 482 -1.04 28.11 -26.70
CA LEU A 482 -0.87 28.18 -28.16
C LEU A 482 -0.37 29.54 -28.67
N CYS A 483 -0.84 30.65 -28.10
CA CYS A 483 -0.41 32.00 -28.48
C CYS A 483 1.01 32.27 -27.97
N ARG A 484 1.34 31.81 -26.76
CA ARG A 484 2.64 31.92 -26.11
C ARG A 484 3.71 31.10 -26.84
N ALA A 485 3.42 29.82 -27.12
CA ALA A 485 4.32 28.94 -27.89
C ALA A 485 4.61 29.44 -29.30
N ARG A 486 3.77 30.33 -29.85
CA ARG A 486 3.91 30.88 -31.20
C ARG A 486 4.25 32.37 -31.22
N ALA A 487 4.57 32.97 -30.07
CA ALA A 487 4.87 34.40 -29.93
C ALA A 487 3.85 35.32 -30.64
N MET A 488 2.56 34.99 -30.55
CA MET A 488 1.47 35.71 -31.23
C MET A 488 0.54 36.39 -30.20
N PRO A 489 -0.03 37.57 -30.53
CA PRO A 489 -0.90 38.30 -29.61
C PRO A 489 -2.21 37.54 -29.33
N CYS A 490 -2.53 37.36 -28.04
CA CYS A 490 -3.74 36.70 -27.55
C CYS A 490 -4.85 37.73 -27.31
N LYS A 491 -5.70 37.97 -28.31
CA LYS A 491 -6.70 39.07 -28.32
C LYS A 491 -8.15 38.57 -28.40
N PHE A 492 -9.11 39.40 -27.97
CA PHE A 492 -10.56 39.11 -27.92
C PHE A 492 -11.40 40.25 -28.53
N GLU A 493 -10.96 40.80 -29.64
CA GLU A 493 -11.54 41.98 -30.29
C GLU A 493 -12.66 41.59 -31.29
N SER A 494 -12.68 40.35 -31.79
CA SER A 494 -13.62 39.94 -32.85
C SER A 494 -15.01 39.52 -32.34
N LYS A 495 -16.08 40.08 -32.94
CA LYS A 495 -17.49 39.74 -32.61
C LYS A 495 -17.81 38.26 -32.95
N PRO A 496 -18.71 37.58 -32.21
CA PRO A 496 -19.12 36.20 -32.52
C PRO A 496 -19.84 36.11 -33.87
N THR A 497 -19.57 35.07 -34.66
CA THR A 497 -20.22 34.85 -35.97
C THR A 497 -21.62 34.27 -35.78
N ILE A 498 -22.66 34.99 -36.20
CA ILE A 498 -24.05 34.52 -36.21
C ILE A 498 -24.24 33.61 -37.44
N LYS A 499 -24.55 32.32 -37.24
CA LYS A 499 -24.92 31.42 -38.34
C LYS A 499 -26.33 31.77 -38.83
N LYS A 500 -26.46 32.17 -40.10
CA LYS A 500 -27.75 32.24 -40.80
C LYS A 500 -28.17 30.82 -41.21
N ASN A 501 -29.37 30.40 -40.83
CA ASN A 501 -30.02 29.19 -41.32
C ASN A 501 -30.29 29.33 -42.82
N ARG A 502 -29.97 28.28 -43.60
CA ARG A 502 -30.30 28.21 -45.03
C ARG A 502 -31.29 27.07 -45.24
N ALA A 503 -32.44 27.44 -45.79
CA ALA A 503 -33.57 26.57 -46.11
C ALA A 503 -33.24 25.56 -47.21
N THR A 504 -33.94 24.42 -47.12
CA THR A 504 -34.00 23.28 -48.04
C THR A 504 -34.63 23.63 -49.39
N ALA A 505 -34.06 23.11 -50.48
CA ALA A 505 -34.71 23.01 -51.79
C ALA A 505 -34.09 21.89 -52.65
N ILE A 506 -34.92 21.37 -53.57
CA ILE A 506 -34.67 20.47 -54.73
C ILE A 506 -34.92 18.98 -54.42
N GLN A 507 -36.04 18.34 -54.79
CA GLN A 507 -36.68 18.01 -56.11
C GLN A 507 -35.99 16.90 -56.94
N SER A 508 -36.63 15.71 -56.90
CA SER A 508 -37.05 14.78 -57.98
C SER A 508 -36.15 14.37 -59.15
N ALA A 509 -35.96 13.06 -59.33
CA ALA A 509 -36.26 12.21 -60.53
C ALA A 509 -35.79 10.76 -60.26
N GLY A 510 -36.65 9.73 -60.23
CA GLY A 510 -36.95 8.78 -61.34
C GLY A 510 -35.86 7.68 -61.45
N THR A 511 -36.10 6.35 -61.38
CA THR A 511 -36.97 5.52 -62.25
C THR A 511 -36.77 4.02 -61.90
N PHE A 512 -37.88 3.25 -61.68
CA PHE A 512 -38.15 1.80 -61.91
C PHE A 512 -37.27 0.68 -61.24
N CYS A 513 -37.70 -0.53 -60.85
CA CYS A 513 -38.92 -1.35 -61.07
C CYS A 513 -39.03 -2.52 -60.04
N SER A 514 -40.24 -2.76 -59.48
CA SER A 514 -41.05 -4.01 -59.27
C SER A 514 -40.40 -5.42 -59.09
N LEU A 515 -40.84 -6.40 -58.27
CA LEU A 515 -42.18 -7.00 -58.04
C LEU A 515 -42.26 -7.92 -56.77
N GLN A 516 -43.43 -7.89 -56.10
CA GLN A 516 -44.29 -8.95 -55.46
C GLN A 516 -43.68 -9.99 -54.48
N ALA A 517 -44.13 -10.22 -53.22
CA ALA A 517 -45.42 -10.32 -52.52
C ALA A 517 -45.98 -11.76 -52.36
N ASN A 518 -46.02 -12.25 -51.10
CA ASN A 518 -46.91 -13.25 -50.43
C ASN A 518 -46.16 -13.75 -49.15
N SER A 519 -46.70 -14.03 -47.96
CA SER A 519 -48.01 -13.98 -47.30
C SER A 519 -47.79 -14.25 -45.77
N VAL A 520 -48.62 -13.66 -44.90
CA VAL A 520 -48.63 -13.61 -43.41
C VAL A 520 -49.40 -14.87 -42.85
N PRO A 521 -49.24 -15.42 -41.60
CA PRO A 521 -49.36 -14.70 -40.30
C PRO A 521 -48.62 -15.16 -39.01
N GLU A 522 -48.52 -14.18 -38.07
CA GLU A 522 -48.55 -14.22 -36.56
C GLU A 522 -47.52 -15.07 -35.77
N ALA A 523 -46.88 -14.66 -34.66
CA ALA A 523 -47.13 -13.60 -33.64
C ALA A 523 -45.87 -13.23 -32.79
N THR A 524 -45.90 -12.03 -32.16
CA THR A 524 -45.14 -11.52 -30.98
C THR A 524 -43.66 -11.07 -31.13
N PRO A 525 -43.09 -10.28 -30.18
CA PRO A 525 -43.31 -8.85 -29.94
C PRO A 525 -42.05 -7.98 -30.17
N ASN A 526 -42.28 -6.67 -30.37
CA ASN A 526 -41.28 -5.64 -30.70
C ASN A 526 -40.23 -5.37 -29.60
N VAL A 527 -38.95 -5.51 -29.95
CA VAL A 527 -37.84 -4.72 -29.37
C VAL A 527 -37.24 -3.87 -30.47
N GLY A 528 -37.55 -2.57 -30.43
CA GLY A 528 -37.07 -1.58 -31.39
C GLY A 528 -35.58 -1.27 -31.18
N LYS A 529 -34.82 -1.46 -32.26
CA LYS A 529 -33.40 -1.11 -32.40
C LYS A 529 -33.19 0.40 -32.31
N MET A 530 -32.22 0.80 -31.50
CA MET A 530 -31.67 2.15 -31.45
C MET A 530 -30.54 2.25 -32.48
N ASP A 531 -30.72 3.07 -33.50
CA ASP A 531 -29.68 3.41 -34.48
C ASP A 531 -28.84 4.60 -33.99
N GLN A 532 -27.60 4.57 -34.44
CA GLN A 532 -26.41 5.23 -33.94
C GLN A 532 -26.26 6.65 -34.51
N SER A 533 -25.85 7.59 -33.67
CA SER A 533 -25.02 8.72 -34.13
C SER A 533 -23.96 9.06 -33.09
N LYS A 534 -22.72 8.63 -33.37
CA LYS A 534 -21.49 8.81 -32.57
C LYS A 534 -21.09 10.29 -32.42
N PRO A 535 -20.44 10.67 -31.30
CA PRO A 535 -19.43 11.72 -31.29
C PRO A 535 -18.02 11.10 -31.29
N SER A 536 -17.24 11.39 -32.33
CA SER A 536 -15.83 11.01 -32.45
C SER A 536 -14.92 12.03 -31.77
N SER A 537 -14.21 11.62 -30.72
CA SER A 537 -12.76 11.84 -30.56
C SER A 537 -12.27 11.08 -29.31
N TRP A 538 -12.48 9.77 -29.30
CA TRP A 538 -11.55 8.86 -28.63
C TRP A 538 -10.32 8.82 -29.53
N GLN A 539 -9.12 9.07 -29.02
CA GLN A 539 -7.91 8.63 -29.71
C GLN A 539 -8.12 7.16 -30.08
N GLU A 540 -7.91 6.86 -31.35
CA GLU A 540 -8.28 5.62 -32.06
C GLU A 540 -8.42 4.43 -31.12
N ARG A 541 -9.66 3.96 -30.91
CA ARG A 541 -9.89 2.62 -30.36
C ARG A 541 -9.07 1.66 -31.22
N PRO A 542 -8.11 0.90 -30.68
CA PRO A 542 -7.61 -0.26 -31.40
C PRO A 542 -8.83 -1.10 -31.78
N GLU A 543 -8.78 -1.77 -32.93
CA GLU A 543 -9.80 -2.73 -33.34
C GLU A 543 -10.21 -3.61 -32.15
N LYS A 544 -11.50 -4.00 -32.06
CA LYS A 544 -12.02 -4.95 -31.06
C LYS A 544 -11.00 -6.07 -30.89
N GLU A 545 -10.32 -6.12 -29.75
CA GLU A 545 -9.24 -7.08 -29.54
C GLU A 545 -9.87 -8.43 -29.19
N TRP A 546 -9.37 -9.50 -29.78
CA TRP A 546 -9.91 -10.85 -29.60
C TRP A 546 -8.95 -11.62 -28.68
N ILE A 547 -9.44 -12.04 -27.51
CA ILE A 547 -8.65 -12.67 -26.45
C ILE A 547 -8.77 -14.19 -26.58
N PRO A 548 -7.66 -14.91 -26.86
CA PRO A 548 -7.66 -16.36 -26.96
C PRO A 548 -7.56 -17.02 -25.59
N GLN A 549 -8.30 -18.12 -25.40
CA GLN A 549 -8.29 -18.98 -24.23
C GLN A 549 -8.11 -20.42 -24.69
N PHE A 550 -7.21 -21.14 -24.05
CA PHE A 550 -6.93 -22.54 -24.36
C PHE A 550 -8.09 -23.45 -23.93
N VAL A 551 -8.49 -24.37 -24.80
CA VAL A 551 -9.55 -25.33 -24.52
C VAL A 551 -8.95 -26.63 -23.99
N GLY A 552 -9.17 -26.90 -22.70
CA GLY A 552 -8.75 -28.15 -22.06
C GLY A 552 -9.64 -29.33 -22.45
N SER A 553 -9.07 -30.54 -22.52
CA SER A 553 -9.76 -31.76 -22.93
C SER A 553 -10.89 -32.21 -22.01
N SER A 554 -10.84 -31.82 -20.72
CA SER A 554 -11.89 -32.08 -19.73
C SER A 554 -12.83 -30.89 -19.48
N GLY A 555 -12.65 -29.79 -20.22
CA GLY A 555 -13.45 -28.58 -20.07
C GLY A 555 -14.87 -28.71 -20.62
N ASP A 556 -15.74 -27.77 -20.27
CA ASP A 556 -17.13 -27.67 -20.76
C ASP A 556 -17.20 -27.38 -22.27
N GLN A 557 -16.17 -26.69 -22.81
CA GLN A 557 -16.03 -26.38 -24.23
C GLN A 557 -15.42 -27.54 -25.06
N ASP A 558 -15.68 -28.80 -24.68
CA ASP A 558 -15.11 -30.05 -25.24
C ASP A 558 -14.44 -29.89 -26.63
N PRO A 559 -13.10 -29.99 -26.73
CA PRO A 559 -12.39 -29.75 -27.98
C PRO A 559 -12.70 -30.80 -29.06
N PHE A 560 -13.20 -31.99 -28.68
CA PHE A 560 -13.67 -33.00 -29.62
C PHE A 560 -15.03 -32.66 -30.23
N VAL A 561 -15.80 -31.78 -29.60
CA VAL A 561 -16.98 -31.17 -30.20
C VAL A 561 -16.57 -29.99 -31.07
N LEU A 562 -15.73 -29.09 -30.54
CA LEU A 562 -15.31 -27.88 -31.27
C LEU A 562 -14.54 -28.18 -32.57
N ARG A 563 -13.87 -29.34 -32.70
CA ARG A 563 -13.21 -29.77 -33.96
C ARG A 563 -14.19 -29.92 -35.13
N HIS A 564 -15.48 -30.04 -34.87
CA HIS A 564 -16.53 -30.14 -35.88
C HIS A 564 -17.10 -28.77 -36.30
N CYS A 565 -16.58 -27.66 -35.76
CA CYS A 565 -16.90 -26.33 -36.27
C CYS A 565 -16.56 -26.21 -37.76
N ALA A 566 -17.27 -25.34 -38.47
CA ALA A 566 -17.03 -25.08 -39.90
C ALA A 566 -15.77 -24.21 -40.09
N PHE A 567 -14.59 -24.78 -39.87
CA PHE A 567 -13.30 -24.11 -40.08
C PHE A 567 -13.09 -23.75 -41.55
N ASN A 568 -12.56 -22.56 -41.80
CA ASN A 568 -12.14 -22.13 -43.14
C ASN A 568 -10.71 -22.61 -43.46
N GLU A 569 -10.20 -22.22 -44.62
CA GLU A 569 -8.84 -22.53 -45.10
C GLU A 569 -7.72 -22.00 -44.19
N LEU A 570 -8.03 -21.02 -43.33
CA LEU A 570 -7.10 -20.44 -42.35
C LEU A 570 -7.25 -21.08 -40.96
N ASN A 571 -7.90 -22.25 -40.87
CA ASN A 571 -8.10 -23.01 -39.64
C ASN A 571 -8.80 -22.25 -38.50
N TYR A 572 -9.71 -21.33 -38.83
CA TYR A 572 -10.56 -20.70 -37.82
C TYR A 572 -12.05 -20.74 -38.21
N PHE A 573 -12.89 -20.78 -37.18
CA PHE A 573 -14.33 -20.58 -37.26
C PHE A 573 -14.67 -19.30 -36.49
N LYS A 574 -15.50 -18.42 -37.05
CA LYS A 574 -15.81 -17.11 -36.42
C LYS A 574 -17.29 -16.76 -36.53
N ARG A 575 -17.86 -16.34 -35.41
CA ARG A 575 -19.16 -15.68 -35.29
C ARG A 575 -18.96 -14.24 -34.81
N SER A 576 -20.06 -13.50 -34.60
CA SER A 576 -20.02 -12.08 -34.22
C SER A 576 -19.47 -11.84 -32.81
N ASP A 577 -19.63 -12.83 -31.93
CA ASP A 577 -19.49 -12.76 -30.47
C ASP A 577 -18.44 -13.73 -29.91
N TRP A 578 -18.01 -14.72 -30.70
CA TRP A 578 -16.92 -15.63 -30.36
C TRP A 578 -16.33 -16.28 -31.63
N ALA A 579 -15.16 -16.90 -31.49
CA ALA A 579 -14.47 -17.64 -32.53
C ALA A 579 -13.75 -18.87 -31.94
N CYS A 580 -13.42 -19.82 -32.79
CA CYS A 580 -12.58 -20.97 -32.48
C CYS A 580 -11.40 -20.98 -33.45
N LEU A 581 -10.18 -21.04 -32.91
CA LEU A 581 -8.95 -21.17 -33.66
C LEU A 581 -8.39 -22.58 -33.47
N ARG A 582 -8.22 -23.31 -34.57
CA ARG A 582 -7.51 -24.59 -34.60
C ARG A 582 -6.04 -24.31 -34.93
N VAL A 583 -5.16 -24.56 -33.97
CA VAL A 583 -3.71 -24.31 -34.14
C VAL A 583 -2.94 -25.52 -34.62
N ASP A 584 -3.55 -26.71 -34.63
CA ASP A 584 -2.96 -27.95 -35.13
C ASP A 584 -3.96 -28.63 -36.08
N SER A 585 -3.61 -28.65 -37.37
CA SER A 585 -4.45 -29.21 -38.43
C SER A 585 -4.34 -30.73 -38.61
N ARG A 586 -3.47 -31.41 -37.85
CA ARG A 586 -3.31 -32.87 -37.95
C ARG A 586 -4.57 -33.60 -37.52
N ASP A 587 -4.89 -34.68 -38.23
CA ASP A 587 -6.07 -35.50 -37.95
C ASP A 587 -5.99 -36.12 -36.55
N GLY A 588 -7.08 -36.03 -35.78
CA GLY A 588 -7.15 -36.44 -34.38
C GLY A 588 -6.60 -35.45 -33.33
N SER A 589 -5.97 -34.33 -33.72
CA SER A 589 -5.53 -33.31 -32.75
C SER A 589 -6.71 -32.47 -32.25
N ALA A 590 -6.85 -32.38 -30.92
CA ALA A 590 -7.90 -31.60 -30.25
C ALA A 590 -7.36 -30.26 -29.69
N THR A 591 -6.25 -29.73 -30.24
CA THR A 591 -5.63 -28.50 -29.70
C THR A 591 -6.26 -27.26 -30.32
N GLN A 592 -7.09 -26.57 -29.54
CA GLN A 592 -7.90 -25.44 -30.01
C GLN A 592 -7.94 -24.31 -28.98
N PHE A 593 -8.23 -23.11 -29.46
CA PHE A 593 -8.44 -21.92 -28.65
C PHE A 593 -9.82 -21.36 -28.95
N THR A 594 -10.61 -21.09 -27.91
CA THR A 594 -11.75 -20.18 -28.06
C THR A 594 -11.25 -18.75 -27.97
N VAL A 595 -11.88 -17.87 -28.72
CA VAL A 595 -11.46 -16.48 -28.82
C VAL A 595 -12.69 -15.61 -28.70
N VAL A 596 -12.68 -14.68 -27.76
CA VAL A 596 -13.81 -13.80 -27.48
C VAL A 596 -13.37 -12.33 -27.52
N PRO A 597 -14.25 -11.40 -27.94
CA PRO A 597 -13.94 -9.99 -27.91
C PRO A 597 -13.64 -9.51 -26.48
N ASP A 598 -12.68 -8.61 -26.33
CA ASP A 598 -12.33 -7.94 -25.08
C ASP A 598 -13.54 -7.31 -24.37
N SER A 599 -14.51 -6.81 -25.14
CA SER A 599 -15.77 -6.26 -24.65
C SER A 599 -16.66 -7.26 -23.91
N HIS A 600 -16.41 -8.57 -24.02
CA HIS A 600 -17.17 -9.60 -23.31
C HIS A 600 -16.47 -10.07 -22.03
N LEU A 601 -15.25 -9.60 -21.79
CA LEU A 601 -14.37 -10.09 -20.73
C LEU A 601 -14.02 -9.01 -19.69
N ASP A 602 -14.65 -7.84 -19.72
CA ASP A 602 -14.25 -6.70 -18.86
C ASP A 602 -12.73 -6.44 -18.85
N ALA A 603 -12.04 -6.76 -19.95
CA ALA A 603 -10.58 -6.87 -20.00
C ALA A 603 -9.85 -5.52 -19.87
N ARG A 604 -10.61 -4.42 -19.93
CA ARG A 604 -10.12 -3.04 -19.71
C ARG A 604 -11.10 -2.33 -18.79
N PRO A 605 -11.12 -2.69 -17.50
CA PRO A 605 -12.10 -2.15 -16.58
C PRO A 605 -11.82 -0.66 -16.33
N THR A 606 -12.84 0.08 -15.87
CA THR A 606 -12.72 1.51 -15.55
C THR A 606 -11.65 1.80 -14.48
N HIS A 607 -11.37 0.81 -13.61
CA HIS A 607 -10.34 0.87 -12.57
C HIS A 607 -8.93 0.44 -13.04
N TYR A 608 -8.70 0.23 -14.35
CA TYR A 608 -7.34 0.04 -14.85
C TYR A 608 -6.50 1.29 -14.57
N PRO A 609 -5.30 1.17 -13.97
CA PRO A 609 -4.56 2.33 -13.49
C PRO A 609 -4.21 3.30 -14.63
N ASN A 610 -4.64 4.57 -14.50
CA ASN A 610 -4.29 5.62 -15.44
C ASN A 610 -2.83 6.05 -15.20
N PHE A 611 -1.92 5.47 -15.99
CA PHE A 611 -0.48 5.69 -15.83
C PHE A 611 0.14 6.14 -17.15
N ASN A 612 0.62 7.38 -17.17
CA ASN A 612 1.38 7.89 -18.30
C ASN A 612 2.87 7.54 -18.14
N LEU A 613 3.26 6.43 -18.75
CA LEU A 613 4.63 5.92 -18.69
C LEU A 613 5.64 6.98 -19.17
N ASP A 614 5.37 7.64 -20.29
CA ASP A 614 6.28 8.63 -20.90
C ASP A 614 6.51 9.83 -19.98
N GLU A 615 5.51 10.25 -19.20
CA GLU A 615 5.65 11.33 -18.21
C GLU A 615 6.50 10.92 -17.00
N VAL A 616 6.44 9.64 -16.61
CA VAL A 616 7.21 9.12 -15.47
C VAL A 616 8.67 8.96 -15.83
N VAL A 617 8.98 8.33 -16.96
CA VAL A 617 10.38 8.09 -17.36
C VAL A 617 11.01 9.25 -18.12
N LYS A 618 10.21 10.18 -18.65
CA LYS A 618 10.64 11.38 -19.38
C LYS A 618 11.74 11.06 -20.41
N ALA A 619 12.91 11.68 -20.27
CA ALA A 619 14.04 11.51 -21.19
C ALA A 619 14.86 10.23 -20.94
N ASP A 620 14.63 9.50 -19.84
CA ASP A 620 15.41 8.32 -19.48
C ASP A 620 14.92 7.02 -20.15
N ALA A 621 13.77 7.02 -20.83
CA ALA A 621 13.18 5.81 -21.44
C ALA A 621 14.14 5.03 -22.37
N PRO A 622 14.85 5.67 -23.32
CA PRO A 622 15.78 4.95 -24.21
C PRO A 622 16.97 4.36 -23.45
N ARG A 623 17.44 5.04 -22.41
CA ARG A 623 18.54 4.58 -21.56
C ARG A 623 18.12 3.35 -20.75
N LEU A 624 16.96 3.42 -20.09
CA LEU A 624 16.41 2.31 -19.32
C LEU A 624 16.15 1.08 -20.19
N LEU A 625 15.67 1.29 -21.43
CA LEU A 625 15.46 0.21 -22.40
C LEU A 625 16.79 -0.43 -22.84
N ARG A 626 17.78 0.40 -23.19
CA ARG A 626 19.11 -0.10 -23.56
C ARG A 626 19.78 -0.85 -22.41
N THR A 627 19.72 -0.32 -21.18
CA THR A 627 20.27 -0.98 -19.99
C THR A 627 19.58 -2.31 -19.70
N TYR A 628 18.26 -2.44 -19.95
CA TYR A 628 17.58 -3.72 -19.85
C TYR A 628 18.22 -4.76 -20.79
N PHE A 629 18.41 -4.42 -22.07
CA PHE A 629 19.01 -5.36 -23.02
C PHE A 629 20.47 -5.65 -22.74
N GLU A 630 21.23 -4.65 -22.30
CA GLU A 630 22.66 -4.77 -22.01
C GLU A 630 22.94 -5.64 -20.78
N VAL A 631 22.14 -5.50 -19.71
CA VAL A 631 22.44 -6.14 -18.41
C VAL A 631 21.47 -7.28 -18.08
N VAL A 632 20.17 -6.99 -18.11
CA VAL A 632 19.12 -7.93 -17.68
C VAL A 632 18.93 -9.03 -18.72
N HIS A 633 18.64 -8.66 -19.97
CA HIS A 633 18.41 -9.60 -21.07
C HIS A 633 19.66 -10.44 -21.38
N SER A 634 20.84 -9.85 -21.25
CA SER A 634 22.11 -10.58 -21.38
C SER A 634 22.26 -11.73 -20.39
N SER A 635 21.61 -11.64 -19.22
CA SER A 635 21.63 -12.67 -18.18
C SER A 635 20.37 -13.55 -18.19
N LEU A 636 19.25 -13.03 -18.71
CA LEU A 636 17.95 -13.66 -18.81
C LEU A 636 17.35 -13.39 -20.21
N PRO A 637 17.76 -14.15 -21.24
CA PRO A 637 17.37 -13.92 -22.63
C PRO A 637 15.94 -14.41 -22.94
N LEU A 638 14.95 -13.85 -22.24
CA LEU A 638 13.54 -14.24 -22.34
C LEU A 638 12.85 -13.66 -23.59
N LEU A 639 12.96 -12.34 -23.76
CA LEU A 639 12.26 -11.56 -24.78
C LEU A 639 12.91 -11.68 -26.17
N ASP A 640 12.21 -11.26 -27.21
CA ASP A 640 12.80 -11.12 -28.55
C ASP A 640 13.15 -9.64 -28.84
N PRO A 641 14.44 -9.26 -28.94
CA PRO A 641 14.84 -7.89 -29.25
C PRO A 641 14.24 -7.32 -30.53
N ALA A 642 13.89 -8.16 -31.52
CA ALA A 642 13.26 -7.71 -32.76
C ALA A 642 11.90 -7.02 -32.51
N TYR A 643 11.20 -7.41 -31.46
CA TYR A 643 9.91 -6.83 -31.08
C TYR A 643 10.05 -5.35 -30.69
N PHE A 644 11.19 -4.95 -30.13
CA PHE A 644 11.44 -3.60 -29.62
C PHE A 644 12.13 -2.67 -30.63
N THR A 645 12.71 -3.22 -31.70
CA THR A 645 13.49 -2.46 -32.70
C THR A 645 12.73 -2.20 -34.00
N LYS A 646 11.73 -3.03 -34.37
CA LYS A 646 11.05 -2.97 -35.68
C LYS A 646 9.74 -2.15 -35.71
N GLY A 647 9.61 -1.14 -34.85
CA GLY A 647 8.44 -0.26 -34.81
C GLY A 647 7.17 -0.88 -34.20
N SER A 648 7.28 -2.06 -33.56
CA SER A 648 6.19 -2.60 -32.72
C SER A 648 5.97 -1.70 -31.50
N LYS A 649 4.77 -1.73 -30.93
CA LYS A 649 4.41 -0.98 -29.72
C LYS A 649 4.13 -1.95 -28.55
N PRO A 650 5.16 -2.34 -27.77
CA PRO A 650 4.95 -3.07 -26.53
C PRO A 650 4.00 -2.33 -25.59
N SER A 651 3.29 -3.07 -24.75
CA SER A 651 2.38 -2.54 -23.73
C SER A 651 3.11 -1.67 -22.71
N SER A 652 2.36 -0.77 -22.06
CA SER A 652 2.89 0.03 -20.95
C SER A 652 3.31 -0.85 -19.78
N LEU A 653 2.61 -1.97 -19.51
CA LEU A 653 2.95 -2.93 -18.47
C LEU A 653 4.34 -3.55 -18.71
N MET A 654 4.61 -3.98 -19.94
CA MET A 654 5.90 -4.56 -20.32
C MET A 654 7.03 -3.54 -20.16
N HIS A 655 6.91 -2.36 -20.76
CA HIS A 655 7.93 -1.32 -20.64
C HIS A 655 8.16 -0.90 -19.19
N ALA A 656 7.09 -0.70 -18.41
CA ALA A 656 7.22 -0.33 -17.00
C ALA A 656 7.99 -1.39 -16.19
N THR A 657 7.73 -2.67 -16.47
CA THR A 657 8.43 -3.79 -15.84
C THR A 657 9.91 -3.84 -16.25
N MET A 658 10.21 -3.66 -17.54
CA MET A 658 11.59 -3.62 -18.03
C MET A 658 12.37 -2.46 -17.39
N TYR A 659 11.76 -1.28 -17.30
CA TYR A 659 12.36 -0.10 -16.67
C TYR A 659 12.57 -0.28 -15.17
N LEU A 660 11.62 -0.92 -14.48
CA LEU A 660 11.75 -1.26 -13.06
C LEU A 660 12.97 -2.16 -12.81
N LEU A 661 13.24 -3.13 -13.69
CA LEU A 661 14.39 -4.02 -13.56
C LEU A 661 15.71 -3.37 -13.93
N SER A 662 15.72 -2.45 -14.90
CA SER A 662 16.94 -1.79 -15.35
C SER A 662 17.33 -0.59 -14.49
N SER A 663 16.37 0.00 -13.77
CA SER A 663 16.59 1.19 -12.94
C SER A 663 17.78 1.08 -11.97
N PRO A 664 18.00 -0.05 -11.25
CA PRO A 664 19.13 -0.18 -10.32
C PRO A 664 20.50 -0.20 -11.01
N PHE A 665 20.54 -0.49 -12.31
CA PHE A 665 21.76 -0.56 -13.11
C PHE A 665 22.06 0.75 -13.85
N CYS A 666 21.16 1.72 -13.81
CA CYS A 666 21.38 3.04 -14.38
C CYS A 666 22.04 3.99 -13.36
N LYS A 667 23.23 4.51 -13.70
CA LYS A 667 23.94 5.51 -12.88
C LYS A 667 23.39 6.93 -13.12
N ASN A 668 22.18 7.22 -12.67
CA ASN A 668 21.59 8.57 -12.73
C ASN A 668 20.72 8.84 -11.49
N PRO A 669 20.96 9.93 -10.71
CA PRO A 669 20.17 10.27 -9.52
C PRO A 669 18.66 10.34 -9.74
N HIS A 670 18.20 10.75 -10.93
CA HIS A 670 16.78 10.83 -11.30
C HIS A 670 16.08 9.46 -11.39
N VAL A 671 16.84 8.36 -11.42
CA VAL A 671 16.30 7.00 -11.59
C VAL A 671 15.75 6.41 -10.28
N ASN A 672 16.09 7.00 -9.12
CA ASN A 672 15.44 6.63 -7.86
C ASN A 672 13.97 7.09 -7.80
N ASP A 673 13.64 8.20 -8.47
CA ASP A 673 12.30 8.78 -8.47
C ASP A 673 11.32 7.98 -9.35
N VAL A 674 11.82 7.24 -10.35
CA VAL A 674 10.97 6.44 -11.26
C VAL A 674 10.63 5.06 -10.70
N TYR A 675 11.43 4.51 -9.77
CA TYR A 675 11.26 3.15 -9.26
C TYR A 675 9.88 2.93 -8.62
N TRP A 676 9.47 3.81 -7.69
CA TRP A 676 8.23 3.65 -6.94
C TRP A 676 6.96 3.83 -7.79
N PRO A 677 6.86 4.84 -8.68
CA PRO A 677 5.75 4.94 -9.62
C PRO A 677 5.63 3.72 -10.54
N LEU A 678 6.75 3.22 -11.09
CA LEU A 678 6.76 2.03 -11.94
C LEU A 678 6.31 0.78 -11.17
N LEU A 679 6.84 0.57 -9.96
CA LEU A 679 6.46 -0.54 -9.10
C LEU A 679 4.95 -0.51 -8.78
N THR A 680 4.43 0.67 -8.41
CA THR A 680 3.03 0.85 -8.06
C THR A 680 2.12 0.53 -9.23
N PHE A 681 2.44 1.05 -10.43
CA PHE A 681 1.68 0.78 -11.65
C PHE A 681 1.66 -0.72 -11.98
N VAL A 682 2.83 -1.39 -11.98
CA VAL A 682 2.91 -2.82 -12.31
C VAL A 682 2.12 -3.66 -11.28
N GLN A 683 2.19 -3.31 -9.99
CA GLN A 683 1.41 -3.99 -8.93
C GLN A 683 -0.10 -3.84 -9.08
N GLN A 684 -0.58 -2.74 -9.66
CA GLN A 684 -2.00 -2.50 -9.93
C GLN A 684 -2.47 -3.12 -11.24
N ALA A 685 -1.68 -2.96 -12.31
CA ALA A 685 -2.04 -3.40 -13.66
C ALA A 685 -1.96 -4.92 -13.82
N LEU A 686 -0.93 -5.56 -13.28
CA LEU A 686 -0.67 -6.99 -13.50
C LEU A 686 -1.81 -7.91 -13.01
N PRO A 687 -2.40 -7.73 -11.80
CA PRO A 687 -3.54 -8.53 -11.36
C PRO A 687 -4.80 -8.36 -12.22
N ILE A 688 -4.98 -7.19 -12.85
CA ILE A 688 -6.11 -6.92 -13.74
C ILE A 688 -5.90 -7.66 -15.06
N GLU A 689 -4.71 -7.50 -15.69
CA GLU A 689 -4.39 -8.20 -16.93
C GLU A 689 -4.33 -9.72 -16.74
N ALA A 690 -4.01 -10.20 -15.53
CA ALA A 690 -3.94 -11.63 -15.23
C ALA A 690 -5.27 -12.38 -15.39
N ARG A 691 -6.41 -11.67 -15.39
CA ARG A 691 -7.74 -12.26 -15.65
C ARG A 691 -7.92 -12.66 -17.10
N HIS A 692 -7.28 -11.92 -18.01
CA HIS A 692 -7.34 -12.13 -19.46
C HIS A 692 -5.94 -12.03 -20.07
N PRO A 693 -5.05 -12.96 -19.67
CA PRO A 693 -3.62 -12.81 -19.90
C PRO A 693 -3.29 -12.93 -21.39
N LYS A 694 -2.29 -12.15 -21.80
CA LYS A 694 -1.61 -12.33 -23.09
C LYS A 694 -0.24 -12.93 -22.84
N LEU A 695 0.42 -13.36 -23.92
CA LEU A 695 1.80 -13.82 -23.85
C LEU A 695 2.73 -12.76 -23.22
N GLU A 696 2.51 -11.50 -23.57
CA GLU A 696 3.24 -10.36 -23.00
C GLU A 696 2.95 -10.14 -21.51
N THR A 697 1.71 -10.36 -21.06
CA THR A 697 1.34 -10.30 -19.63
C THR A 697 2.12 -11.35 -18.82
N VAL A 698 2.26 -12.58 -19.34
CA VAL A 698 3.05 -13.64 -18.70
C VAL A 698 4.54 -13.29 -18.67
N GLU A 699 5.09 -12.76 -19.76
CA GLU A 699 6.48 -12.28 -19.80
C GLU A 699 6.71 -11.14 -18.79
N ALA A 700 5.79 -10.17 -18.70
CA ALA A 700 5.86 -9.09 -17.71
C ALA A 700 5.79 -9.65 -16.28
N ALA A 701 4.92 -10.62 -16.00
CA ALA A 701 4.86 -11.29 -14.70
C ALA A 701 6.19 -11.98 -14.35
N LEU A 702 6.77 -12.72 -15.29
CA LEU A 702 8.05 -13.41 -15.11
C LEU A 702 9.19 -12.43 -14.79
N LEU A 703 9.26 -11.32 -15.52
CA LEU A 703 10.24 -10.26 -15.28
C LEU A 703 9.98 -9.55 -13.96
N PHE A 704 8.73 -9.23 -13.63
CA PHE A 704 8.36 -8.57 -12.39
C PHE A 704 8.75 -9.40 -11.16
N LEU A 705 8.68 -10.72 -11.23
CA LEU A 705 9.17 -11.61 -10.18
C LEU A 705 10.67 -11.41 -9.93
N GLN A 706 11.46 -11.06 -10.94
CA GLN A 706 12.90 -10.86 -10.79
C GLN A 706 13.31 -9.50 -10.17
N ARG A 707 12.35 -8.67 -9.76
CA ARG A 707 12.65 -7.39 -9.11
C ARG A 707 13.37 -7.61 -7.77
N GLN A 708 14.28 -6.70 -7.43
CA GLN A 708 14.91 -6.69 -6.12
C GLN A 708 13.96 -6.09 -5.08
N ALA A 709 13.87 -6.73 -3.91
CA ALA A 709 13.14 -6.16 -2.77
C ALA A 709 13.97 -5.02 -2.16
N VAL A 710 13.43 -3.80 -2.15
CA VAL A 710 14.12 -2.64 -1.54
C VAL A 710 14.18 -2.76 -0.02
N TYR A 711 13.17 -3.39 0.60
CA TYR A 711 13.07 -3.58 2.04
C TYR A 711 12.83 -5.04 2.41
N HIS A 712 13.76 -5.65 3.14
CA HIS A 712 13.56 -6.95 3.78
C HIS A 712 13.00 -6.74 5.19
N ARG A 713 11.67 -6.66 5.31
CA ARG A 713 10.98 -6.47 6.61
C ARG A 713 10.80 -7.76 7.41
N ALA A 714 11.07 -8.90 6.80
CA ALA A 714 11.02 -10.23 7.39
C ALA A 714 12.06 -11.13 6.71
N PRO A 715 12.54 -12.19 7.37
CA PRO A 715 13.42 -13.21 6.76
C PRO A 715 12.66 -14.14 5.78
N THR A 716 11.65 -13.63 5.09
CA THR A 716 10.77 -14.36 4.17
C THR A 716 10.53 -13.56 2.89
N THR A 717 9.85 -14.15 1.92
CA THR A 717 9.43 -13.49 0.67
C THR A 717 7.88 -13.48 0.59
N PRO A 718 7.21 -12.55 1.29
CA PRO A 718 5.75 -12.48 1.29
C PRO A 718 5.17 -12.34 -0.12
N GLY A 719 4.04 -12.99 -0.39
CA GLY A 719 3.33 -12.93 -1.67
C GLY A 719 3.91 -13.81 -2.80
N LEU A 720 5.19 -14.19 -2.74
CA LEU A 720 5.87 -14.93 -3.83
C LEU A 720 5.11 -16.20 -4.25
N TRP A 721 4.61 -16.98 -3.29
CA TRP A 721 3.88 -18.22 -3.60
C TRP A 721 2.56 -17.98 -4.34
N SER A 722 1.85 -16.91 -4.00
CA SER A 722 0.61 -16.51 -4.66
C SER A 722 0.88 -15.98 -6.07
N ASP A 723 1.94 -15.17 -6.24
CA ASP A 723 2.34 -14.64 -7.54
C ASP A 723 2.71 -15.77 -8.52
N VAL A 724 3.44 -16.80 -8.06
CA VAL A 724 3.76 -17.98 -8.86
C VAL A 724 2.51 -18.79 -9.21
N GLY A 725 1.56 -18.93 -8.28
CA GLY A 725 0.27 -19.59 -8.56
C GLY A 725 -0.51 -18.85 -9.65
N SER A 726 -0.56 -17.52 -9.59
CA SER A 726 -1.18 -16.70 -10.64
C SER A 726 -0.45 -16.83 -11.97
N LEU A 727 0.88 -16.86 -11.97
CA LEU A 727 1.70 -17.04 -13.17
C LEU A 727 1.42 -18.38 -13.88
N VAL A 728 1.35 -19.46 -13.11
CA VAL A 728 1.03 -20.80 -13.64
C VAL A 728 -0.38 -20.82 -14.21
N GLY A 729 -1.36 -20.26 -13.48
CA GLY A 729 -2.74 -20.16 -13.95
C GLY A 729 -2.85 -19.37 -15.27
N MET A 730 -2.20 -18.20 -15.37
CA MET A 730 -2.16 -17.42 -16.61
C MET A 730 -1.54 -18.22 -17.76
N SER A 731 -0.43 -18.92 -17.50
CA SER A 731 0.29 -19.70 -18.51
C SER A 731 -0.54 -20.86 -19.05
N GLN A 732 -1.30 -21.53 -18.19
CA GLN A 732 -2.24 -22.57 -18.58
C GLN A 732 -3.42 -22.00 -19.38
N ASN A 733 -3.94 -20.84 -18.99
CA ASN A 733 -5.05 -20.15 -19.67
C ASN A 733 -4.74 -19.86 -21.16
N ILE A 734 -3.48 -19.52 -21.49
CA ILE A 734 -3.05 -19.27 -22.87
C ILE A 734 -2.33 -20.46 -23.53
N GLY A 735 -2.40 -21.64 -22.93
CA GLY A 735 -1.92 -22.90 -23.50
C GLY A 735 -0.40 -23.05 -23.59
N LEU A 736 0.38 -22.37 -22.73
CA LEU A 736 1.85 -22.47 -22.77
C LEU A 736 2.40 -23.85 -22.37
N HIS A 737 1.61 -24.66 -21.66
CA HIS A 737 1.97 -26.02 -21.24
C HIS A 737 1.91 -27.06 -22.36
N VAL A 738 1.38 -26.68 -23.53
CA VAL A 738 1.23 -27.56 -24.70
C VAL A 738 2.34 -27.28 -25.70
N ASP A 739 3.01 -28.32 -26.18
CA ASP A 739 4.11 -28.26 -27.14
C ASP A 739 3.65 -27.60 -28.45
N PRO A 740 4.15 -26.40 -28.77
CA PRO A 740 3.72 -25.68 -29.96
C PRO A 740 4.45 -26.15 -31.22
N THR A 741 5.39 -27.11 -31.15
CA THR A 741 6.28 -27.49 -32.27
C THR A 741 5.53 -27.74 -33.59
N ASN A 742 4.37 -28.39 -33.53
CA ASN A 742 3.56 -28.74 -34.70
C ASN A 742 2.41 -27.76 -34.97
N TRP A 743 2.37 -26.62 -34.27
CA TRP A 743 1.31 -25.64 -34.49
C TRP A 743 1.53 -24.86 -35.79
N ASP A 744 0.41 -24.60 -36.48
CA ASP A 744 0.29 -23.84 -37.73
C ASP A 744 0.45 -22.33 -37.50
N ILE A 745 1.50 -21.93 -36.78
CA ILE A 745 1.88 -20.54 -36.47
C ILE A 745 3.35 -20.29 -36.85
N PRO A 746 3.80 -19.03 -36.97
CA PRO A 746 5.20 -18.73 -37.28
C PRO A 746 6.19 -19.37 -36.30
N ALA A 747 7.36 -19.79 -36.81
CA ALA A 747 8.41 -20.41 -36.00
C ALA A 747 8.88 -19.52 -34.83
N VAL A 748 8.94 -18.20 -35.05
CA VAL A 748 9.30 -17.23 -34.01
C VAL A 748 8.32 -17.26 -32.83
N ASP A 749 7.01 -17.44 -33.09
CA ASP A 749 5.97 -17.51 -32.07
C ASP A 749 6.00 -18.84 -31.33
N ARG A 750 6.26 -19.96 -32.03
CA ARG A 750 6.50 -21.26 -31.39
C ARG A 750 7.68 -21.19 -30.43
N ASN A 751 8.80 -20.65 -30.91
CA ASN A 751 10.03 -20.50 -30.13
C ASN A 751 9.84 -19.58 -28.91
N ARG A 752 9.13 -18.46 -29.08
CA ARG A 752 8.78 -17.56 -27.97
C ARG A 752 7.96 -18.30 -26.90
N ARG A 753 6.92 -19.06 -27.29
CA ARG A 753 6.11 -19.85 -26.36
C ARG A 753 6.93 -20.89 -25.59
N ILE A 754 7.85 -21.59 -26.26
CA ILE A 754 8.76 -22.56 -25.61
C ILE A 754 9.63 -21.85 -24.57
N ARG A 755 10.26 -20.72 -24.90
CA ARG A 755 11.09 -19.95 -23.96
C ARG A 755 10.29 -19.50 -22.72
N VAL A 756 9.12 -18.90 -22.94
CA VAL A 756 8.28 -18.39 -21.85
C VAL A 756 7.82 -19.53 -20.94
N TRP A 757 7.39 -20.67 -21.50
CA TRP A 757 7.01 -21.85 -20.73
C TRP A 757 8.15 -22.34 -19.82
N TRP A 758 9.36 -22.47 -20.35
CA TRP A 758 10.48 -22.95 -19.54
C TRP A 758 10.88 -21.99 -18.43
N MET A 759 10.71 -20.68 -18.64
CA MET A 759 10.91 -19.73 -17.56
C MET A 759 9.84 -19.85 -16.46
N VAL A 760 8.58 -20.15 -16.82
CA VAL A 760 7.51 -20.48 -15.85
C VAL A 760 7.86 -21.74 -15.07
N TYR A 761 8.32 -22.79 -15.77
CA TYR A 761 8.74 -24.04 -15.14
C TYR A 761 9.88 -23.83 -14.14
N ILE A 762 10.93 -23.10 -14.52
CA ILE A 762 12.04 -22.76 -13.63
C ILE A 762 11.48 -21.99 -12.41
N GLN A 763 10.69 -20.94 -12.62
CA GLN A 763 10.17 -20.12 -11.53
C GLN A 763 9.35 -20.92 -10.51
N ASP A 764 8.52 -21.86 -10.96
CA ASP A 764 7.72 -22.74 -10.10
C ASP A 764 8.60 -23.70 -9.28
N LYS A 765 9.52 -24.44 -9.92
CA LYS A 765 10.34 -25.45 -9.22
C LYS A 765 11.27 -24.83 -8.17
N TRP A 766 11.86 -23.68 -8.48
CA TRP A 766 12.75 -22.99 -7.55
C TRP A 766 12.00 -22.28 -6.41
N ALA A 767 10.80 -21.74 -6.67
CA ALA A 767 9.95 -21.21 -5.60
C ALA A 767 9.44 -22.33 -4.66
N ALA A 768 9.06 -23.49 -5.22
CA ALA A 768 8.65 -24.68 -4.46
C ALA A 768 9.76 -25.15 -3.51
N LEU A 769 10.99 -25.28 -4.01
CA LEU A 769 12.17 -25.59 -3.18
C LEU A 769 12.37 -24.53 -2.09
N GLY A 770 12.42 -23.26 -2.49
CA GLY A 770 12.82 -22.17 -1.62
C GLY A 770 11.83 -21.83 -0.49
N LEU A 771 10.55 -22.10 -0.70
CA LEU A 771 9.47 -21.88 0.27
C LEU A 771 9.00 -23.17 0.96
N GLY A 772 9.51 -24.34 0.56
CA GLY A 772 9.08 -25.64 1.08
C GLY A 772 7.61 -25.92 0.76
N ARG A 773 7.19 -25.66 -0.48
CA ARG A 773 5.80 -25.85 -0.95
C ARG A 773 5.73 -26.87 -2.10
N PRO A 774 4.59 -27.57 -2.28
CA PRO A 774 4.39 -28.42 -3.46
C PRO A 774 4.37 -27.57 -4.73
N SER A 775 5.09 -27.99 -5.77
CA SER A 775 5.06 -27.37 -7.09
C SER A 775 3.64 -27.31 -7.66
N TYR A 776 3.26 -26.19 -8.28
CA TYR A 776 1.95 -26.07 -8.96
C TYR A 776 1.92 -26.89 -10.26
N LEU A 777 3.08 -27.16 -10.86
CA LEU A 777 3.21 -27.88 -12.12
C LEU A 777 3.39 -29.38 -11.90
N SER A 778 2.39 -30.15 -12.36
CA SER A 778 2.49 -31.60 -12.52
C SER A 778 3.14 -31.97 -13.86
N GLU A 779 4.00 -32.98 -13.86
CA GLU A 779 4.64 -33.53 -15.07
C GLU A 779 3.65 -34.23 -16.01
N GLU A 780 2.48 -34.60 -15.50
CA GLU A 780 1.41 -35.21 -16.29
C GLU A 780 0.65 -34.18 -17.14
N ASN A 781 0.81 -32.88 -16.85
CA ASN A 781 -0.02 -31.81 -17.40
C ASN A 781 0.73 -30.85 -18.33
N TYR A 782 1.90 -31.25 -18.86
CA TYR A 782 2.59 -30.52 -19.92
C TYR A 782 3.38 -31.46 -20.83
N ASN A 783 3.71 -31.01 -22.05
CA ASN A 783 4.52 -31.81 -22.99
C ASN A 783 5.55 -30.99 -23.78
N VAL A 784 5.80 -29.73 -23.41
CA VAL A 784 6.78 -28.86 -24.06
C VAL A 784 8.21 -29.42 -23.89
N ARG A 785 8.94 -29.52 -25.01
CA ARG A 785 10.33 -30.01 -25.05
C ARG A 785 11.32 -28.98 -24.51
N LEU A 786 12.45 -29.45 -23.97
CA LEU A 786 13.55 -28.60 -23.50
C LEU A 786 13.99 -27.60 -24.59
N PRO A 787 14.30 -26.34 -24.22
CA PRO A 787 14.71 -25.34 -25.19
C PRO A 787 16.13 -25.64 -25.67
N THR A 788 16.38 -25.42 -26.96
CA THR A 788 17.70 -25.45 -27.58
C THR A 788 18.11 -24.05 -28.04
N PHE A 789 19.33 -23.92 -28.57
CA PHE A 789 19.80 -22.67 -29.17
C PHE A 789 18.88 -22.15 -30.29
N GLU A 790 18.26 -23.05 -31.04
CA GLU A 790 17.35 -22.69 -32.14
C GLU A 790 16.05 -22.03 -31.64
N ASN A 791 15.67 -22.28 -30.38
CA ASN A 791 14.51 -21.65 -29.78
C ASN A 791 14.80 -20.23 -29.28
N MET A 792 16.04 -19.74 -29.37
CA MET A 792 16.43 -18.41 -28.88
C MET A 792 16.33 -17.34 -29.97
N SER A 793 16.24 -16.06 -29.58
CA SER A 793 16.24 -14.98 -30.58
C SER A 793 17.61 -14.90 -31.24
N SER A 794 17.64 -14.77 -32.56
CA SER A 794 18.84 -14.50 -33.35
C SER A 794 19.10 -13.01 -33.57
N THR A 795 18.22 -12.15 -33.05
CA THR A 795 18.30 -10.69 -33.20
C THR A 795 18.83 -10.06 -31.92
N THR A 796 19.65 -9.01 -32.06
CA THR A 796 20.12 -8.19 -30.94
C THR A 796 19.41 -6.84 -30.91
N TYR A 797 19.47 -6.17 -29.76
CA TYR A 797 18.97 -4.80 -29.62
C TYR A 797 20.07 -3.83 -30.05
N GLU A 798 19.82 -3.05 -31.11
CA GLU A 798 20.79 -2.09 -31.67
C GLU A 798 22.15 -2.76 -31.98
N GLU A 799 23.26 -2.17 -31.53
CA GLU A 799 24.64 -2.64 -31.77
C GLU A 799 25.16 -3.62 -30.69
N LEU A 800 24.28 -4.13 -29.81
CA LEU A 800 24.68 -5.06 -28.76
C LEU A 800 25.03 -6.45 -29.35
N SER A 801 25.94 -7.16 -28.67
CA SER A 801 26.33 -8.52 -29.03
C SER A 801 25.27 -9.54 -28.62
N MET A 802 25.30 -10.72 -29.26
CA MET A 802 24.46 -11.85 -28.87
C MET A 802 24.79 -12.32 -27.46
N PRO A 803 23.80 -12.53 -26.57
CA PRO A 803 24.02 -12.95 -25.20
C PRO A 803 24.27 -14.46 -25.09
N THR A 804 25.29 -14.97 -25.78
CA THR A 804 25.59 -16.41 -25.91
C THR A 804 25.70 -17.13 -24.56
N ASN A 805 26.39 -16.52 -23.58
CA ASN A 805 26.54 -17.12 -22.25
C ASN A 805 25.23 -17.11 -21.45
N GLY A 806 24.42 -16.05 -21.60
CA GLY A 806 23.08 -15.99 -21.02
C GLY A 806 22.14 -17.04 -21.59
N ILE A 807 22.27 -17.34 -22.89
CA ILE A 807 21.50 -18.41 -23.55
C ILE A 807 21.90 -19.79 -23.02
N HIS A 808 23.20 -20.09 -22.97
CA HIS A 808 23.70 -21.33 -22.38
C HIS A 808 23.20 -21.49 -20.92
N GLN A 809 23.28 -20.42 -20.13
CA GLN A 809 22.73 -20.40 -18.77
C GLN A 809 21.22 -20.70 -18.76
N PHE A 810 20.42 -20.09 -19.64
CA PHE A 810 18.98 -20.33 -19.68
C PHE A 810 18.63 -21.79 -19.97
N ILE A 811 19.29 -22.39 -20.98
CA ILE A 811 19.12 -23.81 -21.34
C ILE A 811 19.56 -24.72 -20.20
N GLY A 812 20.73 -24.43 -19.60
CA GLY A 812 21.23 -25.17 -18.45
C GLY A 812 20.29 -25.07 -17.24
N MET A 813 19.74 -23.88 -16.96
CA MET A 813 18.76 -23.69 -15.88
C MET A 813 17.48 -24.49 -16.13
N ALA A 814 17.00 -24.57 -17.38
CA ALA A 814 15.85 -25.40 -17.73
C ALA A 814 16.13 -26.89 -17.44
N LYS A 815 17.29 -27.40 -17.89
CA LYS A 815 17.71 -28.79 -17.65
C LYS A 815 17.93 -29.11 -16.16
N LEU A 816 18.61 -28.22 -15.43
CA LEU A 816 18.85 -28.40 -14.00
C LEU A 816 17.53 -28.44 -13.21
N SER A 817 16.56 -27.63 -13.61
CA SER A 817 15.24 -27.58 -12.97
C SER A 817 14.46 -28.89 -13.12
N THR A 818 14.69 -29.67 -14.18
CA THR A 818 14.07 -31.02 -14.29
C THR A 818 14.69 -32.00 -13.30
N ILE A 819 16.03 -31.93 -13.09
CA ILE A 819 16.70 -32.72 -12.04
C ILE A 819 16.15 -32.32 -10.66
N LEU A 820 15.97 -31.02 -10.42
CA LEU A 820 15.38 -30.51 -9.20
C LEU A 820 13.92 -30.99 -9.02
N SER A 821 13.10 -30.98 -10.07
CA SER A 821 11.71 -31.49 -10.03
C SER A 821 11.67 -32.94 -9.53
N ASP A 822 12.52 -33.80 -10.07
CA ASP A 822 12.61 -35.20 -9.66
C ASP A 822 13.05 -35.33 -8.19
N ILE A 823 14.06 -34.55 -7.75
CA ILE A 823 14.50 -34.53 -6.35
C ILE A 823 13.35 -34.11 -5.43
N LEU A 824 12.60 -33.07 -5.79
CA LEU A 824 11.46 -32.60 -5.00
C LEU A 824 10.37 -33.68 -4.90
N SER A 825 10.05 -34.35 -6.01
CA SER A 825 9.05 -35.41 -6.06
C SER A 825 9.45 -36.64 -5.24
N ILE A 826 10.71 -37.08 -5.38
CA ILE A 826 11.24 -38.31 -4.78
C ILE A 826 11.61 -38.13 -3.31
N PHE A 827 12.04 -36.94 -2.88
CA PHE A 827 12.55 -36.72 -1.53
C PHE A 827 11.76 -35.74 -0.66
N TYR A 828 11.03 -34.78 -1.24
CA TYR A 828 10.43 -33.68 -0.49
C TYR A 828 8.90 -33.66 -0.49
N SER A 829 8.24 -34.49 -1.29
CA SER A 829 6.79 -34.63 -1.21
C SER A 829 6.36 -35.33 0.09
N LEU A 830 5.13 -35.08 0.53
CA LEU A 830 4.58 -35.71 1.74
C LEU A 830 4.59 -37.24 1.60
N ARG A 831 4.14 -37.76 0.45
CA ARG A 831 4.16 -39.20 0.14
C ARG A 831 5.58 -39.75 -0.01
N ALA A 832 6.52 -38.98 -0.54
CA ALA A 832 7.94 -39.38 -0.54
C ALA A 832 8.48 -39.55 0.87
N SER A 833 8.17 -38.60 1.76
CA SER A 833 8.65 -38.64 3.15
C SER A 833 8.16 -39.88 3.90
N GLU A 834 6.96 -40.38 3.59
CA GLU A 834 6.45 -41.64 4.12
C GLU A 834 7.17 -42.85 3.49
N ARG A 835 7.28 -42.91 2.16
CA ARG A 835 7.98 -44.00 1.46
C ARG A 835 9.44 -44.15 1.87
N LEU A 836 10.13 -43.04 2.13
CA LEU A 836 11.54 -43.04 2.52
C LEU A 836 11.78 -43.59 3.93
N LYS A 837 10.80 -43.48 4.84
CA LYS A 837 10.90 -44.09 6.19
C LYS A 837 10.93 -45.62 6.15
N GLU A 838 10.31 -46.20 5.13
CA GLU A 838 10.25 -47.66 4.94
C GLU A 838 11.35 -48.18 3.99
N SER A 839 12.10 -47.26 3.36
CA SER A 839 13.14 -47.61 2.40
C SER A 839 14.43 -48.02 3.11
N SER A 840 15.15 -49.01 2.56
CA SER A 840 16.46 -49.39 3.08
C SER A 840 17.53 -48.33 2.77
N SER A 841 18.56 -48.22 3.62
CA SER A 841 19.68 -47.31 3.41
C SER A 841 20.38 -47.53 2.07
N GLN A 842 20.44 -48.79 1.60
CA GLN A 842 20.98 -49.12 0.28
C GLN A 842 20.16 -48.52 -0.86
N SER A 843 18.83 -48.61 -0.80
CA SER A 843 17.96 -48.01 -1.83
C SER A 843 18.11 -46.48 -1.88
N ILE A 844 18.23 -45.83 -0.73
CA ILE A 844 18.47 -44.38 -0.63
C ILE A 844 19.83 -44.01 -1.24
N HIS A 845 20.86 -44.83 -0.98
CA HIS A 845 22.20 -44.62 -1.55
C HIS A 845 22.22 -44.79 -3.08
N GLU A 846 21.51 -45.79 -3.61
CA GLU A 846 21.37 -45.99 -5.05
C GLU A 846 20.66 -44.80 -5.73
N LEU A 847 19.59 -44.27 -5.12
CA LEU A 847 18.92 -43.06 -5.60
C LEU A 847 19.87 -41.85 -5.58
N MET A 848 20.63 -41.66 -4.50
CA MET A 848 21.63 -40.60 -4.42
C MET A 848 22.67 -40.72 -5.54
N ALA A 849 23.23 -41.91 -5.76
CA ALA A 849 24.23 -42.16 -6.80
C ALA A 849 23.70 -41.85 -8.20
N GLN A 850 22.43 -42.20 -8.49
CA GLN A 850 21.77 -41.85 -9.75
C GLN A 850 21.70 -40.32 -9.95
N PHE A 851 21.33 -39.57 -8.91
CA PHE A 851 21.29 -38.11 -8.99
C PHE A 851 22.68 -37.48 -9.10
N GLN A 852 23.69 -38.00 -8.40
CA GLN A 852 25.08 -37.56 -8.53
C GLN A 852 25.59 -37.76 -9.96
N PHE A 853 25.31 -38.91 -10.58
CA PHE A 853 25.67 -39.14 -11.99
C PHE A 853 25.00 -38.14 -12.93
N ARG A 854 23.70 -37.87 -12.73
CA ARG A 854 22.96 -36.87 -13.52
C ARG A 854 23.52 -35.46 -13.35
N LEU A 855 23.89 -35.07 -12.13
CA LEU A 855 24.49 -33.77 -11.83
C LEU A 855 25.90 -33.65 -12.43
N GLN A 856 26.70 -34.71 -12.39
CA GLN A 856 28.01 -34.72 -13.05
C GLN A 856 27.89 -34.61 -14.58
N SER A 857 26.94 -35.34 -15.18
CA SER A 857 26.65 -35.22 -16.61
C SER A 857 26.22 -33.79 -16.96
N PHE A 858 25.35 -33.20 -16.14
CA PHE A 858 24.93 -31.80 -16.30
C PHE A 858 26.11 -30.83 -16.20
N HIS A 859 27.00 -31.00 -15.22
CA HIS A 859 28.18 -30.16 -15.06
C HIS A 859 29.06 -30.18 -16.31
N ASN A 860 29.34 -31.38 -16.84
CA ASN A 860 30.18 -31.55 -18.03
C ASN A 860 29.54 -30.93 -19.28
N GLU A 861 28.22 -31.06 -19.44
CA GLU A 861 27.48 -30.58 -20.62
C GLU A 861 27.20 -29.07 -20.59
N HIS A 862 26.85 -28.51 -19.42
CA HIS A 862 26.30 -27.16 -19.32
C HIS A 862 27.17 -26.16 -18.53
N LEU A 863 28.04 -26.60 -17.62
CA LEU A 863 28.86 -25.69 -16.80
C LEU A 863 30.31 -25.57 -17.27
N PHE A 864 30.85 -26.63 -17.88
CA PHE A 864 32.25 -26.65 -18.32
C PHE A 864 32.57 -25.48 -19.27
N GLY A 865 31.72 -25.24 -20.28
CA GLY A 865 31.88 -24.13 -21.23
C GLY A 865 31.55 -22.73 -20.68
N LEU A 866 31.12 -22.63 -19.41
CA LEU A 866 30.79 -21.38 -18.73
C LEU A 866 31.84 -20.99 -17.68
N SER A 867 32.92 -21.76 -17.56
CA SER A 867 34.05 -21.47 -16.68
C SER A 867 35.00 -20.46 -17.33
N ASP A 868 35.65 -19.60 -16.54
CA ASP A 868 36.70 -18.66 -16.98
C ASP A 868 36.27 -17.58 -18.00
N ILE A 869 35.11 -16.96 -17.78
CA ILE A 869 34.63 -15.83 -18.59
C ILE A 869 35.27 -14.51 -18.13
N GLU A 870 36.12 -13.92 -18.97
CA GLU A 870 36.74 -12.61 -18.73
C GLU A 870 35.95 -11.47 -19.42
N THR A 871 34.67 -11.32 -19.11
CA THR A 871 33.83 -10.22 -19.63
C THR A 871 33.44 -9.23 -18.52
N LEU A 872 33.15 -7.99 -18.92
CA LEU A 872 32.73 -6.93 -17.99
C LEU A 872 31.38 -7.24 -17.31
N LEU A 873 30.54 -8.05 -17.96
CA LEU A 873 29.30 -8.61 -17.45
C LEU A 873 29.36 -10.14 -17.64
N ASP A 874 29.57 -10.86 -16.55
CA ASP A 874 29.51 -12.33 -16.51
C ASP A 874 28.16 -12.77 -15.92
N PRO A 875 27.22 -13.34 -16.71
CA PRO A 875 25.89 -13.70 -16.23
C PRO A 875 25.84 -15.02 -15.46
N THR A 876 26.94 -15.78 -15.41
CA THR A 876 26.94 -17.22 -15.04
C THR A 876 26.82 -17.51 -13.56
N GLY A 877 26.98 -16.51 -12.69
CA GLY A 877 26.96 -16.74 -11.24
C GLY A 877 25.69 -17.43 -10.73
N THR A 878 24.56 -17.17 -11.39
CA THR A 878 23.25 -17.75 -11.05
C THR A 878 23.25 -19.27 -11.21
N ILE A 879 23.71 -19.81 -12.34
CA ILE A 879 23.66 -21.26 -12.60
C ILE A 879 24.67 -22.05 -11.75
N PHE A 880 25.84 -21.49 -11.47
CA PHE A 880 26.82 -22.12 -10.56
C PHE A 880 26.26 -22.24 -9.13
N LEU A 881 25.64 -21.17 -8.62
CA LEU A 881 24.98 -21.22 -7.31
C LEU A 881 23.79 -22.19 -7.32
N ALA A 882 22.99 -22.20 -8.38
CA ALA A 882 21.88 -23.12 -8.55
C ALA A 882 22.34 -24.58 -8.54
N TYR A 883 23.39 -24.93 -9.28
CA TYR A 883 23.95 -26.28 -9.33
C TYR A 883 24.28 -26.81 -7.92
N HIS A 884 25.04 -26.03 -7.14
CA HIS A 884 25.37 -26.41 -5.76
C HIS A 884 24.14 -26.44 -4.85
N THR A 885 23.12 -25.63 -5.13
CA THR A 885 21.86 -25.67 -4.35
C THR A 885 21.08 -26.96 -4.60
N VAL A 886 21.12 -27.52 -5.82
CA VAL A 886 20.53 -28.84 -6.10
C VAL A 886 21.30 -29.95 -5.38
N GLU A 887 22.64 -29.88 -5.36
CA GLU A 887 23.47 -30.81 -4.56
C GLU A 887 23.15 -30.72 -3.07
N ILE A 888 23.07 -29.49 -2.52
CA ILE A 888 22.65 -29.23 -1.13
C ILE A 888 21.28 -29.85 -0.86
N SER A 889 20.32 -29.68 -1.78
CA SER A 889 18.97 -30.20 -1.63
C SER A 889 18.95 -31.73 -1.61
N LEU A 890 19.76 -32.38 -2.45
CA LEU A 890 19.93 -33.84 -2.45
C LEU A 890 20.54 -34.32 -1.12
N TYR A 891 21.71 -33.80 -0.75
CA TYR A 891 22.41 -34.26 0.46
C TYR A 891 21.62 -33.98 1.74
N ARG A 892 20.93 -32.83 1.80
CA ARG A 892 20.05 -32.52 2.93
C ARG A 892 18.89 -33.51 3.06
N ALA A 893 18.38 -34.05 1.96
CA ALA A 893 17.32 -35.07 1.99
C ALA A 893 17.85 -36.44 2.40
N VAL A 894 18.98 -36.85 1.82
CA VAL A 894 19.63 -38.13 2.12
C VAL A 894 20.02 -38.20 3.59
N LEU A 895 20.68 -37.17 4.14
CA LEU A 895 21.08 -37.12 5.55
C LEU A 895 19.89 -37.21 6.51
N ARG A 896 18.71 -36.69 6.15
CA ARG A 896 17.48 -36.81 6.95
C ARG A 896 16.89 -38.22 6.95
N SER A 897 17.29 -39.06 6.01
CA SER A 897 16.75 -40.40 5.79
C SER A 897 17.73 -41.50 6.22
N LEU A 898 18.95 -41.14 6.64
CA LEU A 898 19.98 -42.06 7.12
C LEU A 898 20.14 -41.93 8.64
N GLU A 899 20.53 -43.03 9.29
CA GLU A 899 20.87 -43.03 10.72
C GLU A 899 22.25 -42.39 10.94
N SER A 900 22.38 -41.56 11.98
CA SER A 900 23.56 -40.71 12.21
C SER A 900 24.85 -41.47 12.58
N VAL A 901 24.77 -42.78 12.77
CA VAL A 901 25.89 -43.64 13.23
C VAL A 901 26.48 -44.51 12.11
N THR A 902 25.93 -44.43 10.89
CA THR A 902 26.38 -45.28 9.77
C THR A 902 27.57 -44.67 9.03
N ALA A 903 28.41 -45.52 8.42
CA ALA A 903 29.54 -45.06 7.62
C ALA A 903 29.06 -44.24 6.40
N GLU A 904 27.93 -44.64 5.83
CA GLU A 904 27.27 -43.96 4.72
C GLU A 904 26.86 -42.53 5.10
N TYR A 905 26.33 -42.31 6.31
CA TYR A 905 25.99 -40.99 6.80
C TYR A 905 27.21 -40.07 6.84
N LEU A 906 28.35 -40.55 7.35
CA LEU A 906 29.61 -39.79 7.40
C LEU A 906 30.15 -39.45 6.00
N VAL A 907 30.04 -40.38 5.04
CA VAL A 907 30.42 -40.12 3.64
C VAL A 907 29.57 -38.99 3.05
N VAL A 908 28.25 -39.03 3.23
CA VAL A 908 27.35 -37.99 2.71
C VAL A 908 27.61 -36.65 3.40
N ARG A 909 27.95 -36.63 4.70
CA ARG A 909 28.37 -35.41 5.39
C ARG A 909 29.63 -34.79 4.78
N SER A 910 30.64 -35.60 4.44
CA SER A 910 31.85 -35.13 3.77
C SER A 910 31.53 -34.50 2.41
N LEU A 911 30.67 -35.13 1.63
CA LEU A 911 30.23 -34.59 0.33
C LEU A 911 29.46 -33.27 0.50
N ALA A 912 28.57 -33.20 1.48
CA ALA A 912 27.86 -31.97 1.83
C ALA A 912 28.82 -30.84 2.24
N ARG A 913 29.88 -31.17 2.98
CA ARG A 913 30.94 -30.23 3.37
C ARG A 913 31.65 -29.64 2.16
N ASP A 914 32.02 -30.47 1.19
CA ASP A 914 32.71 -30.02 -0.01
C ASP A 914 31.83 -29.07 -0.86
N VAL A 915 30.54 -29.38 -1.01
CA VAL A 915 29.60 -28.51 -1.72
C VAL A 915 29.41 -27.16 -1.01
N LEU A 916 29.23 -27.17 0.31
CA LEU A 916 29.10 -25.93 1.09
C LEU A 916 30.36 -25.07 1.00
N LYS A 917 31.54 -25.70 1.00
CA LYS A 917 32.82 -25.02 0.77
C LYS A 917 32.88 -24.37 -0.62
N ASN A 918 32.36 -25.04 -1.66
CA ASN A 918 32.31 -24.46 -3.00
C ASN A 918 31.38 -23.25 -3.08
N VAL A 919 30.25 -23.24 -2.36
CA VAL A 919 29.38 -22.06 -2.27
C VAL A 919 30.07 -20.90 -1.54
N THR A 920 30.77 -21.16 -0.44
CA THR A 920 31.59 -20.15 0.25
C THR A 920 32.69 -19.60 -0.67
N LEU A 921 33.38 -20.48 -1.41
CA LEU A 921 34.43 -20.09 -2.34
C LEU A 921 33.90 -19.25 -3.50
N LEU A 922 32.72 -19.59 -4.03
CA LEU A 922 32.03 -18.79 -5.05
C LEU A 922 31.77 -17.37 -4.55
N LEU A 923 31.31 -17.23 -3.31
CA LEU A 923 31.06 -15.93 -2.68
C LEU A 923 32.36 -15.14 -2.47
N GLN A 924 33.41 -15.78 -1.95
CA GLN A 924 34.73 -15.18 -1.75
C GLN A 924 35.38 -14.70 -3.06
N LYS A 925 35.16 -15.42 -4.15
CA LYS A 925 35.76 -15.17 -5.45
C LYS A 925 34.82 -14.46 -6.43
N LEU A 926 33.78 -13.79 -5.95
CA LEU A 926 32.89 -13.01 -6.81
C LEU A 926 33.68 -11.93 -7.56
N THR A 927 33.80 -12.09 -8.88
CA THR A 927 34.45 -11.13 -9.75
C THR A 927 33.59 -9.87 -9.90
N VAL A 928 34.23 -8.75 -10.25
CA VAL A 928 33.51 -7.50 -10.58
C VAL A 928 32.49 -7.72 -11.71
N GLY A 929 32.83 -8.59 -12.68
CA GLY A 929 31.92 -8.96 -13.76
C GLY A 929 30.64 -9.60 -13.25
N ARG A 930 30.73 -10.58 -12.33
CA ARG A 930 29.56 -11.22 -11.72
C ARG A 930 28.77 -10.29 -10.82
N LEU A 931 29.42 -9.38 -10.10
CA LEU A 931 28.76 -8.41 -9.23
C LEU A 931 27.94 -7.36 -10.00
N LYS A 932 28.37 -7.02 -11.22
CA LYS A 932 27.68 -6.04 -12.09
C LYS A 932 26.59 -6.67 -12.96
N SER A 933 26.64 -7.98 -13.18
CA SER A 933 25.62 -8.70 -13.94
C SER A 933 24.30 -8.84 -13.18
N PHE A 934 23.25 -9.12 -13.94
CA PHE A 934 21.95 -9.42 -13.38
C PHE A 934 21.90 -10.87 -12.86
N TRP A 935 21.56 -11.03 -11.58
CA TRP A 935 21.27 -12.33 -10.98
C TRP A 935 19.77 -12.56 -10.93
N TRP A 936 19.34 -13.81 -11.10
CA TRP A 936 17.92 -14.16 -11.11
C TRP A 936 17.36 -14.08 -9.69
N SER A 937 16.88 -12.89 -9.34
CA SER A 937 16.90 -12.37 -7.97
C SER A 937 16.15 -13.26 -6.98
N GLN A 938 14.95 -13.77 -7.28
CA GLN A 938 14.20 -14.60 -6.32
C GLN A 938 14.94 -15.88 -5.96
N MET A 939 15.46 -16.57 -6.98
CA MET A 939 16.13 -17.85 -6.81
C MET A 939 17.48 -17.68 -6.14
N SER A 940 18.33 -16.78 -6.65
CA SER A 940 19.67 -16.57 -6.11
C SER A 940 19.65 -16.13 -4.64
N ASN A 941 18.69 -15.27 -4.26
CA ASN A 941 18.49 -14.86 -2.87
C ASN A 941 18.22 -16.05 -1.95
N ILE A 942 17.34 -16.95 -2.38
CA ILE A 942 16.97 -18.12 -1.57
C ILE A 942 18.10 -19.15 -1.55
N ASN A 943 18.79 -19.36 -2.67
CA ASN A 943 19.89 -20.30 -2.78
C ASN A 943 21.04 -19.98 -1.81
N PHE A 944 21.44 -18.70 -1.69
CA PHE A 944 22.41 -18.28 -0.66
C PHE A 944 21.87 -18.54 0.76
N ALA A 945 20.60 -18.26 1.01
CA ALA A 945 20.00 -18.51 2.33
C ALA A 945 19.92 -20.01 2.67
N MET A 946 19.69 -20.87 1.68
CA MET A 946 19.64 -22.32 1.85
C MET A 946 20.99 -22.91 2.23
N ALA A 947 22.08 -22.41 1.62
CA ALA A 947 23.43 -22.83 1.97
C ALA A 947 23.74 -22.52 3.45
N GLY A 948 23.45 -21.29 3.91
CA GLY A 948 23.64 -20.91 5.31
C GLY A 948 22.80 -21.75 6.27
N SER A 949 21.53 -21.98 5.95
CA SER A 949 20.64 -22.83 6.77
C SER A 949 21.13 -24.28 6.84
N PHE A 950 21.73 -24.78 5.75
CA PHE A 950 22.28 -26.14 5.73
C PHE A 950 23.59 -26.24 6.50
N MET A 951 24.46 -25.22 6.47
CA MET A 951 25.63 -25.14 7.37
C MET A 951 25.21 -25.22 8.84
N THR A 952 24.17 -24.49 9.25
CA THR A 952 23.62 -24.58 10.61
C THR A 952 23.12 -26.00 10.93
N SER A 953 22.44 -26.65 9.99
CA SER A 953 22.03 -28.06 10.15
C SER A 953 23.22 -28.99 10.33
N MET A 954 24.33 -28.76 9.62
CA MET A 954 25.56 -29.54 9.75
C MET A 954 26.21 -29.35 11.12
N LEU A 955 26.23 -28.11 11.65
CA LEU A 955 26.70 -27.80 13.01
C LEU A 955 25.86 -28.49 14.08
N LEU A 956 24.53 -28.42 13.98
CA LEU A 956 23.61 -29.01 14.97
C LEU A 956 23.65 -30.55 15.00
N THR A 957 24.22 -31.15 13.96
CA THR A 957 24.35 -32.61 13.81
C THR A 957 25.81 -33.05 13.75
N SER A 958 26.75 -32.21 14.21
CA SER A 958 28.17 -32.55 14.30
C SER A 958 28.39 -33.81 15.14
N VAL A 959 29.32 -34.66 14.70
CA VAL A 959 29.60 -35.95 15.36
C VAL A 959 30.79 -35.89 16.32
N ASP A 960 31.63 -34.86 16.20
CA ASP A 960 32.81 -34.62 17.03
C ASP A 960 33.06 -33.11 17.23
N ASP A 961 33.93 -32.78 18.17
CA ASP A 961 34.26 -31.39 18.52
C ASP A 961 34.99 -30.66 17.38
N ASP A 962 35.76 -31.38 16.55
CA ASP A 962 36.47 -30.82 15.40
C ASP A 962 35.48 -30.31 14.33
N GLU A 963 34.40 -31.05 14.07
CA GLU A 963 33.30 -30.61 13.21
C GLU A 963 32.56 -29.40 13.81
N VAL A 964 32.35 -29.36 15.13
CA VAL A 964 31.73 -28.21 15.80
C VAL A 964 32.58 -26.95 15.59
N GLU A 965 33.90 -27.04 15.81
CA GLU A 965 34.82 -25.92 15.60
C GLU A 965 34.83 -25.49 14.12
N TYR A 966 34.93 -26.45 13.21
CA TYR A 966 34.92 -26.19 11.77
C TYR A 966 33.64 -25.47 11.33
N TRP A 967 32.46 -26.00 11.66
CA TRP A 967 31.20 -25.42 11.23
C TRP A 967 30.92 -24.07 11.89
N THR A 968 31.30 -23.89 13.15
CA THR A 968 31.23 -22.59 13.83
C THR A 968 32.06 -21.54 13.09
N SER A 969 33.29 -21.90 12.70
CA SER A 969 34.18 -21.04 11.92
C SER A 969 33.63 -20.73 10.52
N GLN A 970 33.14 -21.76 9.81
CA GLN A 970 32.59 -21.59 8.46
C GLN A 970 31.30 -20.76 8.42
N ILE A 971 30.39 -20.96 9.39
CA ILE A 971 29.15 -20.17 9.48
C ILE A 971 29.48 -18.70 9.73
N LYS A 972 30.45 -18.42 10.61
CA LYS A 972 30.90 -17.05 10.88
C LYS A 972 31.47 -16.40 9.62
N LEU A 973 32.41 -17.08 8.95
CA LEU A 973 32.99 -16.62 7.69
C LEU A 973 31.93 -16.36 6.61
N TYR A 974 30.99 -17.30 6.45
CA TYR A 974 29.92 -17.17 5.47
C TYR A 974 28.99 -16.00 5.77
N GLN A 975 28.63 -15.78 7.05
CA GLN A 975 27.83 -14.63 7.48
C GLN A 975 28.56 -13.31 7.20
N GLU A 976 29.84 -13.20 7.58
CA GLU A 976 30.65 -12.00 7.33
C GLU A 976 30.75 -11.66 5.84
N LEU A 977 30.91 -12.67 4.98
CA LEU A 977 30.90 -12.50 3.53
C LEU A 977 29.54 -12.01 3.03
N LEU A 978 28.44 -12.62 3.46
CA LEU A 978 27.09 -12.22 3.06
C LEU A 978 26.79 -10.76 3.46
N GLU A 979 27.14 -10.38 4.70
CA GLU A 979 26.97 -9.02 5.22
C GLU A 979 27.83 -8.01 4.46
N THR A 980 29.10 -8.34 4.21
CA THR A 980 30.02 -7.49 3.44
C THR A 980 29.50 -7.24 2.03
N HIS A 981 29.04 -8.29 1.34
CA HIS A 981 28.48 -8.16 0.00
C HIS A 981 27.12 -7.43 -0.01
N SER A 982 26.33 -7.55 1.06
CA SER A 982 24.95 -7.03 1.10
C SER A 982 24.83 -5.52 0.88
N VAL A 983 25.91 -4.77 1.12
CA VAL A 983 25.98 -3.32 0.91
C VAL A 983 25.82 -2.97 -0.59
N TYR A 984 26.47 -3.71 -1.47
CA TYR A 984 26.56 -3.40 -2.91
C TYR A 984 25.97 -4.48 -3.81
N PHE A 985 25.67 -5.66 -3.27
CA PHE A 985 25.10 -6.79 -3.97
C PHE A 985 23.82 -7.24 -3.26
N ALA A 986 22.69 -6.72 -3.75
CA ALA A 986 21.39 -6.93 -3.12
C ALA A 986 21.02 -8.41 -2.97
N THR A 987 21.57 -9.29 -3.81
CA THR A 987 21.29 -10.73 -3.83
C THR A 987 21.63 -11.44 -2.52
N THR A 988 22.59 -10.94 -1.74
CA THR A 988 22.97 -11.56 -0.45
C THR A 988 22.17 -11.03 0.75
N LYS A 989 21.37 -9.96 0.58
CA LYS A 989 20.64 -9.31 1.69
C LYS A 989 19.68 -10.25 2.41
N LEU A 990 18.91 -11.05 1.66
CA LEU A 990 17.98 -12.01 2.26
C LEU A 990 18.71 -13.07 3.10
N ALA A 991 19.82 -13.60 2.57
CA ALA A 991 20.62 -14.62 3.23
C ALA A 991 21.29 -14.05 4.50
N ALA A 992 21.86 -12.84 4.43
CA ALA A 992 22.42 -12.15 5.58
C ALA A 992 21.37 -11.95 6.69
N ALA A 993 20.17 -11.45 6.34
CA ALA A 993 19.09 -11.26 7.30
C ALA A 993 18.62 -12.59 7.94
N ARG A 994 18.49 -13.66 7.15
CA ARG A 994 18.12 -14.99 7.66
C ARG A 994 19.17 -15.56 8.60
N MET A 995 20.45 -15.47 8.23
CA MET A 995 21.56 -15.93 9.06
C MET A 995 21.63 -15.16 10.38
N SER A 996 21.40 -13.84 10.36
CA SER A 996 21.34 -13.03 11.56
C SER A 996 20.23 -13.49 12.52
N VAL A 997 19.03 -13.84 12.01
CA VAL A 997 17.94 -14.38 12.83
C VAL A 997 18.27 -15.77 13.38
N ILE A 998 18.78 -16.67 12.53
CA ILE A 998 19.12 -18.05 12.92
C ILE A 998 20.24 -18.06 13.97
N ASN A 999 21.26 -17.21 13.81
CA ASN A 999 22.40 -17.14 14.72
C ASN A 999 22.14 -16.27 15.96
N GLY A 1000 21.30 -15.23 15.83
CA GLY A 1000 20.85 -14.39 16.95
C GLY A 1000 19.91 -15.15 17.89
N GLY A 1001 19.12 -16.07 17.34
CA GLY A 1001 18.32 -17.05 18.07
C GLY A 1001 19.09 -18.33 18.42
N ARG A 1002 20.34 -18.24 18.91
CA ARG A 1002 21.02 -19.41 19.51
C ARG A 1002 20.04 -20.09 20.46
N PHE A 1003 19.73 -21.35 20.15
CA PHE A 1003 18.88 -22.31 20.84
C PHE A 1003 18.99 -22.26 22.39
N GLY A 1004 18.39 -21.24 22.99
CA GLY A 1004 18.31 -21.00 24.41
C GLY A 1004 17.04 -20.20 24.66
N GLY A 1005 16.22 -20.68 25.59
CA GLY A 1005 14.94 -20.07 25.98
C GLY A 1005 15.08 -18.72 26.67
N ASP A 1006 15.98 -17.84 26.24
CA ASP A 1006 16.29 -16.59 26.92
C ASP A 1006 15.21 -15.52 26.75
N ASP A 1007 14.43 -15.53 25.66
CA ASP A 1007 13.29 -14.61 25.53
C ASP A 1007 12.09 -15.03 26.37
N ALA A 1008 11.88 -16.34 26.59
CA ALA A 1008 10.90 -16.82 27.57
C ALA A 1008 11.34 -16.51 29.02
N VAL A 1009 12.65 -16.56 29.29
CA VAL A 1009 13.21 -16.22 30.61
C VAL A 1009 13.21 -14.70 30.87
N LYS A 1010 13.28 -13.84 29.84
CA LYS A 1010 13.22 -12.37 29.99
C LYS A 1010 11.80 -11.80 30.13
N THR A 1011 10.83 -12.41 29.43
CA THR A 1011 9.41 -12.03 29.44
C THR A 1011 8.66 -12.57 30.67
N GLY A 1012 9.20 -13.58 31.36
CA GLY A 1012 8.52 -14.23 32.50
C GLY A 1012 7.29 -15.05 32.07
N ILE A 1013 7.08 -15.21 30.76
CA ILE A 1013 6.01 -16.01 30.18
C ILE A 1013 6.52 -17.44 30.14
N SER A 1014 5.78 -18.36 30.77
CA SER A 1014 6.13 -19.77 30.71
C SER A 1014 6.16 -20.23 29.23
N THR A 1015 7.04 -21.18 28.88
CA THR A 1015 7.09 -21.76 27.52
C THR A 1015 5.74 -22.29 27.05
N PHE A 1016 4.88 -22.71 27.97
CA PHE A 1016 3.49 -23.10 27.70
C PHE A 1016 2.62 -21.92 27.26
N GLU A 1017 2.77 -20.77 27.91
CA GLU A 1017 1.96 -19.57 27.66
C GLU A 1017 2.39 -18.85 26.38
N ALA A 1018 3.69 -18.86 26.05
CA ALA A 1018 4.17 -18.41 24.74
C ALA A 1018 3.64 -19.30 23.60
N LYS A 1019 3.56 -20.62 23.83
CA LYS A 1019 2.91 -21.56 22.90
C LYS A 1019 1.41 -21.30 22.80
N ARG A 1020 0.74 -20.97 23.91
CA ARG A 1020 -0.68 -20.63 23.96
C ARG A 1020 -1.01 -19.41 23.11
N VAL A 1021 -0.31 -18.30 23.33
CA VAL A 1021 -0.46 -17.07 22.53
C VAL A 1021 -0.19 -17.34 21.05
N PHE A 1022 0.87 -18.10 20.75
CA PHE A 1022 1.16 -18.50 19.37
C PHE A 1022 0.01 -19.32 18.76
N CYS A 1023 -0.52 -20.31 19.46
CA CYS A 1023 -1.64 -21.12 18.94
C CYS A 1023 -2.95 -20.32 18.85
N GLU A 1024 -3.21 -19.38 19.77
CA GLU A 1024 -4.33 -18.43 19.72
C GLU A 1024 -4.26 -17.55 18.47
N ASP A 1025 -3.07 -17.07 18.08
CA ASP A 1025 -2.86 -16.32 16.83
C ASP A 1025 -3.24 -17.15 15.58
N PHE A 1026 -3.13 -18.49 15.66
CA PHE A 1026 -3.59 -19.43 14.63
C PHE A 1026 -5.02 -19.94 14.85
N ARG A 1027 -5.73 -19.45 15.88
CA ARG A 1027 -7.07 -19.94 16.30
C ARG A 1027 -7.10 -21.44 16.60
N ILE A 1028 -6.02 -21.96 17.16
CA ILE A 1028 -5.88 -23.35 17.60
C ILE A 1028 -5.92 -23.37 19.12
N GLU A 1029 -6.89 -24.07 19.71
CA GLU A 1029 -6.90 -24.30 21.16
C GLU A 1029 -5.85 -25.35 21.52
N LEU A 1030 -5.00 -25.02 22.50
CA LEU A 1030 -4.07 -25.99 23.09
C LEU A 1030 -4.80 -26.87 24.09
N ILE A 1031 -4.73 -28.18 23.86
CA ILE A 1031 -5.15 -29.23 24.80
C ILE A 1031 -4.09 -29.42 25.88
#